data_AF-A0A524FQQ5-F1
#
_entry.id   AF-A0A524FQQ5-F1
#
_cell.length_a   1.000
_cell.length_b   1.000
_cell.length_c   1.000
_cell.angle_alpha   90.00
_cell.angle_beta   90.00
_cell.angle_gamma   90.00
#
_symmetry.space_group_name_H-M   'P 1'
#
loop_
_entity.id
_entity.type
_entity.pdbx_description
1 polymer ?
#
loop_
_entity_poly.entity_id
_entity_poly.type
_entity_poly.pdbx_seq_one_letter_code
_entity_poly.pdbx_strand_id
1 'polypeptide(L)'
;MVNKELPDILERLSEIFSEELFNVKMHKKVYFQVLQNKQAKFEELLDLIRTKWVEFKDINQKRVIKKTYTNFLYDNFHEFFIFYLQTFFGFDENSLEMVLKENISDDNLLIEYNYNLEPREIKLYEQFSERIQTNLDGLIFFTLYLYMLVAVIGILIRRTIGEKILITLDCGTIKNQGNRRYLNFLILVRNDNREIFLNYFYMTLYYFLKQFKAVPDKYYESLLEGREKLYQIALDQYSTVKERLANLLYYFYKKCKLLENFCPLLDFLNFVCSRVEDSIFSKQDIIRKEFLDNFEYTIEKKSSLIRIFDFLDRKSTLYSTFQANNLPSQKSQFNLFLLIMKYFFASGLEAFEVGDILFLPAIFRKTLNEYNKKVDNGVIGSNTIRDINEFINFFSIISNIGEINSVFKKIFQKNVSQMNYRFFRAFLKSFNTKFLELIDKENGILSENPKNEPYNFNIIVDHISRMLYVLIDKIFLKSSNPDDSSKNFIDPRGRYIGKNIALRVLELFIFQEFNYSDDIWPELLISLNMDIIKKDLKNTIIIPDKYFYDDKDLTRFYTTYNLQSFDSAPLFEEWIINEIIIPLNEFFLLIRKSVKDLSRKDEIYKKLVSFMLNDIDPKNKKLISDIEFISERLSQFWERKK
;
A
#
# COMPACT_ATOMS: atom_id res chain seq x y z
N MET A 1 11.77 -21.64 24.47
CA MET A 1 12.23 -22.85 23.76
C MET A 1 11.37 -23.09 22.52
N VAL A 2 11.85 -22.71 21.33
CA VAL A 2 11.15 -23.10 20.07
C VAL A 2 10.87 -24.61 20.03
N ASN A 3 9.60 -24.97 19.88
CA ASN A 3 9.17 -26.35 19.71
C ASN A 3 9.82 -26.98 18.46
N LYS A 4 9.99 -28.30 18.42
CA LYS A 4 10.67 -28.98 17.30
C LYS A 4 10.02 -28.76 15.94
N GLU A 5 8.74 -28.38 15.95
CA GLU A 5 7.84 -28.37 14.78
C GLU A 5 8.02 -27.16 13.85
N LEU A 6 8.54 -26.02 14.33
CA LEU A 6 8.70 -24.83 13.48
C LEU A 6 9.68 -25.10 12.30
N PRO A 7 10.86 -25.72 12.50
CA PRO A 7 11.68 -26.25 11.40
C PRO A 7 10.89 -27.12 10.42
N ASP A 8 10.16 -28.13 10.89
CA ASP A 8 9.43 -29.08 10.04
C ASP A 8 8.32 -28.39 9.21
N ILE A 9 7.65 -27.39 9.79
CA ILE A 9 6.65 -26.56 9.12
C ILE A 9 7.31 -25.68 8.06
N LEU A 10 8.42 -25.01 8.38
CA LEU A 10 9.17 -24.20 7.41
C LEU A 10 9.79 -25.05 6.29
N GLU A 11 10.22 -26.28 6.57
CA GLU A 11 10.74 -27.18 5.55
C GLU A 11 9.64 -27.60 4.57
N ARG A 12 8.47 -28.03 5.05
CA ARG A 12 7.30 -28.34 4.21
C ARG A 12 6.80 -27.14 3.41
N LEU A 13 6.81 -25.94 4.01
CA LEU A 13 6.51 -24.70 3.28
C LEU A 13 7.56 -24.44 2.19
N SER A 14 8.85 -24.75 2.45
CA SER A 14 9.94 -24.56 1.48
C SER A 14 9.87 -25.56 0.33
N GLU A 15 9.41 -26.79 0.57
CA GLU A 15 9.12 -27.77 -0.48
C GLU A 15 7.99 -27.25 -1.39
N ILE A 16 6.85 -26.88 -0.80
CA ILE A 16 5.66 -26.42 -1.54
C ILE A 16 5.92 -25.10 -2.28
N PHE A 17 6.74 -24.19 -1.73
CA PHE A 17 7.08 -22.90 -2.35
C PHE A 17 8.36 -22.92 -3.19
N SER A 18 8.97 -24.10 -3.42
CA SER A 18 10.12 -24.22 -4.33
C SER A 18 9.74 -24.07 -5.81
N GLU A 19 8.48 -24.38 -6.16
CA GLU A 19 7.93 -24.23 -7.51
C GLU A 19 7.03 -22.98 -7.67
N GLU A 20 6.40 -22.48 -6.59
CA GLU A 20 5.51 -21.32 -6.61
C GLU A 20 5.99 -20.17 -5.70
N LEU A 21 6.12 -18.96 -6.27
CA LEU A 21 6.50 -17.75 -5.54
C LEU A 21 5.43 -17.32 -4.53
N PHE A 22 5.85 -16.93 -3.33
CA PHE A 22 4.95 -16.49 -2.26
C PHE A 22 3.98 -15.39 -2.71
N ASN A 23 2.68 -15.62 -2.50
CA ASN A 23 1.63 -14.67 -2.84
C ASN A 23 0.48 -14.60 -1.80
N VAL A 24 -0.28 -13.50 -1.81
CA VAL A 24 -1.42 -13.28 -0.88
C VAL A 24 -2.61 -14.24 -1.14
N LYS A 25 -2.68 -14.85 -2.33
CA LYS A 25 -3.66 -15.89 -2.69
C LYS A 25 -3.25 -17.29 -2.19
N MET A 26 -2.09 -17.44 -1.54
CA MET A 26 -1.48 -18.74 -1.34
C MET A 26 -2.38 -19.71 -0.59
N HIS A 27 -2.18 -20.99 -0.89
CA HIS A 27 -3.09 -22.04 -0.53
C HIS A 27 -3.25 -22.17 1.00
N LYS A 28 -4.32 -21.55 1.53
CA LYS A 28 -4.82 -21.76 2.90
C LYS A 28 -5.00 -23.25 3.24
N LYS A 29 -5.17 -24.10 2.21
CA LYS A 29 -5.10 -25.57 2.28
C LYS A 29 -3.87 -26.09 3.04
N VAL A 30 -2.68 -25.52 2.84
CA VAL A 30 -1.43 -25.96 3.49
C VAL A 30 -1.53 -25.76 5.01
N TYR A 31 -1.99 -24.60 5.44
CA TYR A 31 -2.25 -24.31 6.84
C TYR A 31 -3.34 -25.23 7.41
N PHE A 32 -4.44 -25.49 6.67
CA PHE A 32 -5.45 -26.47 7.08
C PHE A 32 -4.90 -27.91 7.17
N GLN A 33 -3.95 -28.31 6.31
CA GLN A 33 -3.27 -29.61 6.40
C GLN A 33 -2.42 -29.71 7.68
N VAL A 34 -1.74 -28.63 8.10
CA VAL A 34 -1.02 -28.59 9.39
C VAL A 34 -1.97 -28.83 10.57
N LEU A 35 -3.19 -28.27 10.53
CA LEU A 35 -4.23 -28.53 11.55
C LEU A 35 -4.73 -29.98 11.51
N GLN A 36 -5.03 -30.50 10.31
CA GLN A 36 -5.56 -31.85 10.11
C GLN A 36 -4.57 -32.95 10.53
N ASN A 37 -3.25 -32.71 10.39
CA ASN A 37 -2.21 -33.59 10.92
C ASN A 37 -2.29 -33.78 12.45
N LYS A 38 -3.03 -32.90 13.16
CA LYS A 38 -3.29 -32.95 14.60
C LYS A 38 -4.80 -33.00 14.89
N GLN A 39 -5.57 -33.76 14.12
CA GLN A 39 -7.05 -33.77 14.12
C GLN A 39 -7.69 -33.75 15.53
N ALA A 40 -7.21 -34.54 16.50
CA ALA A 40 -7.76 -34.54 17.85
C ALA A 40 -7.65 -33.17 18.56
N LYS A 41 -6.52 -32.49 18.42
CA LYS A 41 -6.35 -31.11 18.91
C LYS A 41 -7.11 -30.08 18.08
N PHE A 42 -7.33 -30.36 16.80
CA PHE A 42 -8.14 -29.51 15.93
C PHE A 42 -9.61 -29.49 16.37
N GLU A 43 -10.21 -30.65 16.65
CA GLU A 43 -11.55 -30.72 17.23
C GLU A 43 -11.60 -30.09 18.63
N GLU A 44 -10.59 -30.29 19.48
CA GLU A 44 -10.48 -29.65 20.80
C GLU A 44 -10.58 -28.10 20.73
N LEU A 45 -9.92 -27.47 19.76
CA LEU A 45 -10.04 -26.03 19.49
C LEU A 45 -11.45 -25.65 19.01
N LEU A 46 -12.06 -26.44 18.13
CA LEU A 46 -13.41 -26.16 17.62
C LEU A 46 -14.47 -26.30 18.72
N ASP A 47 -14.35 -27.29 19.59
CA ASP A 47 -15.25 -27.54 20.71
C ASP A 47 -15.08 -26.48 21.81
N LEU A 48 -13.85 -26.02 22.08
CA LEU A 48 -13.56 -24.90 22.98
C LEU A 48 -14.26 -23.61 22.52
N ILE A 49 -14.10 -23.25 21.24
CA ILE A 49 -14.77 -22.09 20.64
C ILE A 49 -16.30 -22.24 20.68
N ARG A 50 -16.81 -23.44 20.35
CA ARG A 50 -18.26 -23.71 20.30
C ARG A 50 -18.92 -23.63 21.67
N THR A 51 -18.29 -24.21 22.69
CA THR A 51 -18.81 -24.25 24.07
C THR A 51 -18.92 -22.84 24.64
N LYS A 52 -17.82 -22.07 24.59
CA LYS A 52 -17.81 -20.66 25.03
C LYS A 52 -18.78 -19.78 24.24
N TRP A 53 -19.04 -20.07 22.97
CA TRP A 53 -20.04 -19.35 22.18
C TRP A 53 -21.49 -19.69 22.56
N VAL A 54 -21.79 -20.94 22.94
CA VAL A 54 -23.10 -21.34 23.48
C VAL A 54 -23.33 -20.66 24.83
N GLU A 55 -22.37 -20.77 25.76
CA GLU A 55 -22.42 -20.10 27.07
C GLU A 55 -22.62 -18.58 26.93
N PHE A 56 -21.85 -17.94 26.05
CA PHE A 56 -22.00 -16.51 25.75
C PHE A 56 -23.42 -16.18 25.29
N LYS A 57 -24.00 -16.95 24.36
CA LYS A 57 -25.37 -16.71 23.86
C LYS A 57 -26.43 -16.94 24.93
N ASP A 58 -26.32 -17.97 25.76
CA ASP A 58 -27.28 -18.27 26.83
C ASP A 58 -27.26 -17.23 27.95
N ILE A 59 -26.08 -16.65 28.23
CA ILE A 59 -25.95 -15.48 29.10
C ILE A 59 -26.53 -14.24 28.39
N ASN A 60 -26.25 -14.03 27.11
CA ASN A 60 -26.68 -12.86 26.35
C ASN A 60 -28.21 -12.78 26.14
N GLN A 61 -28.88 -13.93 26.01
CA GLN A 61 -30.35 -14.03 26.03
C GLN A 61 -30.94 -13.37 27.29
N LYS A 62 -30.28 -13.53 28.45
CA LYS A 62 -30.71 -13.02 29.76
C LYS A 62 -30.28 -11.57 30.05
N ARG A 63 -29.38 -10.97 29.25
CA ARG A 63 -28.96 -9.56 29.42
C ARG A 63 -30.03 -8.58 28.94
N VAL A 64 -30.13 -7.43 29.62
CA VAL A 64 -30.94 -6.27 29.17
C VAL A 64 -30.32 -5.66 27.91
N ILE A 65 -29.06 -5.21 28.02
CA ILE A 65 -28.26 -4.74 26.88
C ILE A 65 -27.63 -5.98 26.21
N LYS A 66 -27.92 -6.18 24.92
CA LYS A 66 -27.33 -7.29 24.16
C LYS A 66 -25.87 -6.98 23.83
N LYS A 67 -25.00 -7.96 24.07
CA LYS A 67 -23.61 -7.99 23.60
C LYS A 67 -23.53 -8.60 22.19
N THR A 68 -22.52 -8.25 21.40
CA THR A 68 -22.28 -8.83 20.06
C THR A 68 -21.05 -9.73 20.00
N TYR A 69 -20.69 -10.22 18.80
CA TYR A 69 -19.51 -11.03 18.57
C TYR A 69 -18.20 -10.34 18.97
N THR A 70 -18.13 -9.00 18.92
CA THR A 70 -16.93 -8.26 19.34
C THR A 70 -16.73 -8.36 20.86
N ASN A 71 -17.80 -8.41 21.65
CA ASN A 71 -17.67 -8.68 23.08
C ASN A 71 -17.27 -10.13 23.36
N PHE A 72 -17.84 -11.11 22.65
CA PHE A 72 -17.45 -12.52 22.78
C PHE A 72 -15.97 -12.73 22.48
N LEU A 73 -15.50 -12.16 21.36
CA LEU A 73 -14.10 -12.26 20.95
C LEU A 73 -13.18 -11.41 21.82
N TYR A 74 -13.65 -10.29 22.39
CA TYR A 74 -12.84 -9.61 23.41
C TYR A 74 -12.61 -10.51 24.63
N ASP A 75 -13.67 -11.17 25.09
CA ASP A 75 -13.64 -11.97 26.31
C ASP A 75 -12.89 -13.32 26.12
N ASN A 76 -12.61 -13.78 24.88
CA ASN A 76 -12.05 -15.13 24.61
C ASN A 76 -10.98 -15.26 23.50
N PHE A 77 -10.78 -14.30 22.58
CA PHE A 77 -9.92 -14.50 21.40
C PHE A 77 -8.46 -14.82 21.75
N HIS A 78 -7.94 -14.24 22.84
CA HIS A 78 -6.57 -14.45 23.29
C HIS A 78 -6.26 -15.93 23.55
N GLU A 79 -7.14 -16.60 24.27
CA GLU A 79 -7.06 -18.03 24.61
C GLU A 79 -7.11 -18.90 23.36
N PHE A 80 -8.06 -18.63 22.45
CA PHE A 80 -8.15 -19.32 21.17
C PHE A 80 -6.88 -19.16 20.32
N PHE A 81 -6.31 -17.95 20.30
CA PHE A 81 -5.15 -17.60 19.48
C PHE A 81 -3.84 -18.15 20.06
N ILE A 82 -3.66 -18.11 21.39
CA ILE A 82 -2.56 -18.78 22.09
C ILE A 82 -2.60 -20.29 21.82
N PHE A 83 -3.73 -20.95 22.09
CA PHE A 83 -3.88 -22.39 21.88
C PHE A 83 -3.55 -22.76 20.43
N TYR A 84 -4.06 -21.99 19.47
CA TYR A 84 -3.83 -22.20 18.05
C TYR A 84 -2.35 -22.04 17.64
N LEU A 85 -1.66 -20.98 18.07
CA LEU A 85 -0.27 -20.75 17.71
C LEU A 85 0.69 -21.77 18.36
N GLN A 86 0.49 -22.06 19.65
CA GLN A 86 1.27 -23.08 20.37
C GLN A 86 1.07 -24.48 19.78
N THR A 87 -0.19 -24.92 19.67
CA THR A 87 -0.55 -26.32 19.41
C THR A 87 -0.31 -26.76 17.98
N PHE A 88 -0.31 -25.84 17.01
CA PHE A 88 -0.18 -26.19 15.59
C PHE A 88 1.03 -25.57 14.88
N PHE A 89 1.61 -24.49 15.41
CA PHE A 89 2.68 -23.73 14.72
C PHE A 89 3.96 -23.57 15.54
N GLY A 90 4.03 -24.15 16.74
CA GLY A 90 5.27 -24.28 17.53
C GLY A 90 5.78 -22.98 18.18
N PHE A 91 4.93 -21.95 18.26
CA PHE A 91 5.24 -20.67 18.93
C PHE A 91 5.47 -20.90 20.43
N ASP A 92 6.36 -20.11 21.06
CA ASP A 92 6.56 -20.21 22.52
C ASP A 92 5.39 -19.60 23.30
N GLU A 93 4.98 -20.27 24.37
CA GLU A 93 3.93 -19.85 25.28
C GLU A 93 4.17 -18.46 25.90
N ASN A 94 5.43 -18.11 26.15
CA ASN A 94 5.81 -16.87 26.83
C ASN A 94 6.21 -15.76 25.84
N SER A 95 6.19 -16.02 24.53
CA SER A 95 6.59 -15.02 23.53
C SER A 95 5.48 -14.06 23.14
N LEU A 96 4.20 -14.45 23.23
CA LEU A 96 3.05 -13.64 22.82
C LEU A 96 2.43 -12.85 23.99
N GLU A 97 2.71 -11.56 24.05
CA GLU A 97 2.12 -10.62 25.01
C GLU A 97 0.97 -9.85 24.33
N MET A 98 -0.22 -9.82 24.94
CA MET A 98 -1.27 -8.86 24.56
C MET A 98 -0.92 -7.50 25.15
N VAL A 99 -0.70 -6.51 24.28
CA VAL A 99 -0.43 -5.12 24.68
C VAL A 99 -1.72 -4.41 25.04
N LEU A 100 -2.74 -4.55 24.20
CA LEU A 100 -3.96 -3.77 24.28
C LEU A 100 -5.12 -4.47 23.58
N LYS A 101 -6.33 -4.23 24.08
CA LYS A 101 -7.59 -4.67 23.49
C LYS A 101 -8.60 -3.54 23.57
N GLU A 102 -9.28 -3.23 22.48
CA GLU A 102 -10.28 -2.17 22.42
C GLU A 102 -11.49 -2.56 21.58
N ASN A 103 -12.66 -2.55 22.22
CA ASN A 103 -13.94 -2.72 21.54
C ASN A 103 -14.41 -1.35 21.02
N ILE A 104 -14.08 -1.02 19.77
CA ILE A 104 -14.43 0.28 19.16
C ILE A 104 -15.95 0.37 18.96
N SER A 105 -16.57 -0.70 18.47
CA SER A 105 -18.02 -0.78 18.33
C SER A 105 -18.53 -2.22 18.42
N ASP A 106 -19.84 -2.38 18.37
CA ASP A 106 -20.52 -3.67 18.22
C ASP A 106 -20.11 -4.46 16.97
N ASP A 107 -19.45 -3.80 16.00
CA ASP A 107 -18.95 -4.36 14.74
C ASP A 107 -17.42 -4.25 14.56
N ASN A 108 -16.67 -3.63 15.49
CA ASN A 108 -15.20 -3.49 15.38
C ASN A 108 -14.47 -3.70 16.72
N LEU A 109 -13.54 -4.65 16.74
CA LEU A 109 -12.64 -4.93 17.86
C LEU A 109 -11.18 -4.94 17.38
N LEU A 110 -10.32 -4.19 18.07
CA LEU A 110 -8.87 -4.19 17.89
C LEU A 110 -8.17 -4.96 19.00
N ILE A 111 -7.13 -5.70 18.64
CA ILE A 111 -6.28 -6.44 19.57
C ILE A 111 -4.81 -6.27 19.14
N GLU A 112 -4.01 -5.61 19.97
CA GLU A 112 -2.58 -5.34 19.73
C GLU A 112 -1.72 -6.33 20.52
N TYR A 113 -0.68 -6.86 19.88
CA TYR A 113 0.19 -7.90 20.40
C TYR A 113 1.67 -7.57 20.17
N ASN A 114 2.52 -7.95 21.12
CA ASN A 114 3.96 -8.13 20.92
C ASN A 114 4.25 -9.63 20.81
N TYR A 115 4.96 -10.08 19.76
CA TYR A 115 5.58 -11.41 19.72
C TYR A 115 7.10 -11.28 19.82
N ASN A 116 7.66 -11.74 20.94
CA ASN A 116 9.10 -11.77 21.20
C ASN A 116 9.75 -12.91 20.40
N LEU A 117 10.65 -12.56 19.48
CA LEU A 117 11.32 -13.53 18.60
C LEU A 117 12.55 -14.13 19.30
N GLU A 118 12.58 -15.45 19.49
CA GLU A 118 13.81 -16.14 19.91
C GLU A 118 14.88 -16.02 18.81
N PRO A 119 16.18 -15.87 19.14
CA PRO A 119 17.26 -15.83 18.14
C PRO A 119 17.31 -17.04 17.19
N ARG A 120 16.76 -18.18 17.62
CA ARG A 120 16.59 -19.38 16.79
C ARG A 120 15.49 -19.22 15.74
N GLU A 121 14.36 -18.60 16.08
CA GLU A 121 13.28 -18.30 15.12
C GLU A 121 13.77 -17.32 14.06
N ILE A 122 14.44 -16.24 14.47
CA ILE A 122 15.02 -15.23 13.58
C ILE A 122 15.89 -15.91 12.52
N LYS A 123 16.83 -16.75 12.95
CA LYS A 123 17.72 -17.50 12.05
C LYS A 123 16.94 -18.45 11.12
N LEU A 124 15.90 -19.13 11.60
CA LEU A 124 15.08 -20.03 10.78
C LEU A 124 14.31 -19.26 9.70
N TYR A 125 13.70 -18.11 10.03
CA TYR A 125 12.99 -17.28 9.05
C TYR A 125 13.93 -16.60 8.06
N GLU A 126 15.13 -16.18 8.49
CA GLU A 126 16.19 -15.66 7.61
C GLU A 126 16.65 -16.75 6.62
N GLN A 127 17.03 -17.95 7.10
CA GLN A 127 17.43 -19.08 6.25
C GLN A 127 16.31 -19.56 5.32
N PHE A 128 15.05 -19.46 5.74
CA PHE A 128 13.89 -19.80 4.91
C PHE A 128 13.68 -18.75 3.80
N SER A 129 13.76 -17.45 4.13
CA SER A 129 13.66 -16.34 3.18
C SER A 129 14.71 -16.45 2.07
N GLU A 130 15.97 -16.78 2.43
CA GLU A 130 17.06 -17.06 1.49
C GLU A 130 16.73 -18.22 0.52
N ARG A 131 16.16 -19.32 1.02
CA ARG A 131 15.81 -20.51 0.20
C ARG A 131 14.74 -20.21 -0.85
N ILE A 132 13.69 -19.45 -0.49
CA ILE A 132 12.54 -19.23 -1.39
C ILE A 132 12.76 -18.11 -2.43
N GLN A 133 13.86 -17.35 -2.37
CA GLN A 133 14.25 -16.31 -3.33
C GLN A 133 13.12 -15.29 -3.69
N THR A 134 12.25 -14.99 -2.73
CA THR A 134 11.11 -14.07 -2.95
C THR A 134 11.51 -12.60 -2.76
N ASN A 135 10.62 -11.67 -3.08
CA ASN A 135 10.83 -10.22 -2.86
C ASN A 135 10.72 -9.80 -1.38
N LEU A 136 10.95 -10.72 -0.44
CA LEU A 136 10.47 -10.64 0.96
C LEU A 136 11.60 -11.03 1.92
N ASP A 137 12.53 -10.10 2.11
CA ASP A 137 13.78 -10.34 2.82
C ASP A 137 13.54 -10.51 4.34
N GLY A 138 14.05 -11.61 4.89
CA GLY A 138 14.07 -11.90 6.33
C GLY A 138 12.70 -11.84 7.02
N LEU A 139 12.62 -11.09 8.12
CA LEU A 139 11.45 -11.03 9.01
C LEU A 139 10.19 -10.39 8.39
N ILE A 140 10.27 -9.80 7.19
CA ILE A 140 9.07 -9.41 6.42
C ILE A 140 8.24 -10.67 6.09
N PHE A 141 8.90 -11.80 5.80
CA PHE A 141 8.22 -13.08 5.63
C PHE A 141 7.49 -13.54 6.90
N PHE A 142 8.09 -13.41 8.09
CA PHE A 142 7.44 -13.79 9.35
C PHE A 142 6.10 -13.06 9.56
N THR A 143 6.05 -11.77 9.21
CA THR A 143 4.83 -10.96 9.34
C THR A 143 3.73 -11.42 8.37
N LEU A 144 4.11 -11.85 7.15
CA LEU A 144 3.20 -12.44 6.16
C LEU A 144 2.72 -13.85 6.54
N TYR A 145 3.60 -14.66 7.11
CA TYR A 145 3.26 -15.97 7.69
C TYR A 145 2.22 -15.80 8.80
N LEU A 146 2.45 -14.88 9.73
CA LEU A 146 1.49 -14.55 10.80
C LEU A 146 0.15 -14.02 10.26
N TYR A 147 0.15 -13.19 9.20
CA TYR A 147 -1.09 -12.79 8.52
C TYR A 147 -1.90 -13.98 8.02
N MET A 148 -1.24 -14.99 7.43
CA MET A 148 -1.91 -16.22 7.00
C MET A 148 -2.43 -17.05 8.19
N LEU A 149 -1.69 -17.11 9.31
CA LEU A 149 -2.15 -17.76 10.54
C LEU A 149 -3.42 -17.09 11.10
N VAL A 150 -3.44 -15.75 11.18
CA VAL A 150 -4.61 -14.97 11.64
C VAL A 150 -5.80 -15.14 10.69
N ALA A 151 -5.57 -15.13 9.38
CA ALA A 151 -6.62 -15.34 8.38
C ALA A 151 -7.22 -16.76 8.41
N VAL A 152 -6.48 -17.77 8.89
CA VAL A 152 -6.97 -19.15 9.04
C VAL A 152 -7.77 -19.32 10.33
N ILE A 153 -7.27 -18.87 11.50
CA ILE A 153 -8.08 -18.90 12.74
C ILE A 153 -9.36 -18.06 12.61
N GLY A 154 -9.31 -16.95 11.87
CA GLY A 154 -10.49 -16.16 11.52
C GLY A 154 -11.56 -16.97 10.78
N ILE A 155 -11.17 -17.83 9.82
CA ILE A 155 -12.09 -18.73 9.12
C ILE A 155 -12.65 -19.81 10.06
N LEU A 156 -11.84 -20.34 10.98
CA LEU A 156 -12.27 -21.34 11.97
C LEU A 156 -13.33 -20.76 12.91
N ILE A 157 -12.98 -19.68 13.63
CA ILE A 157 -13.88 -19.00 14.58
C ILE A 157 -15.20 -18.68 13.88
N ARG A 158 -15.14 -18.02 12.72
CA ARG A 158 -16.32 -17.64 11.95
C ARG A 158 -17.23 -18.85 11.64
N ARG A 159 -16.66 -19.96 11.17
CA ARG A 159 -17.42 -21.18 10.85
C ARG A 159 -18.04 -21.82 12.09
N THR A 160 -17.32 -21.83 13.20
CA THR A 160 -17.80 -22.42 14.47
C THR A 160 -18.91 -21.59 15.12
N ILE A 161 -18.83 -20.25 15.06
CA ILE A 161 -19.83 -19.38 15.68
C ILE A 161 -21.03 -19.06 14.78
N GLY A 162 -20.84 -19.10 13.45
CA GLY A 162 -21.90 -18.87 12.45
C GLY A 162 -22.05 -17.40 12.01
N GLU A 163 -21.26 -16.48 12.56
CA GLU A 163 -21.41 -15.04 12.36
C GLU A 163 -20.80 -14.52 11.05
N LYS A 164 -21.25 -13.34 10.61
CA LYS A 164 -20.72 -12.63 9.42
C LYS A 164 -19.43 -11.84 9.75
N ILE A 165 -18.43 -12.49 10.32
CA ILE A 165 -17.17 -11.83 10.73
C ILE A 165 -16.02 -12.07 9.75
N LEU A 166 -15.07 -11.15 9.79
CA LEU A 166 -13.73 -11.24 9.22
C LEU A 166 -12.71 -10.91 10.33
N ILE A 167 -11.63 -11.68 10.39
CA ILE A 167 -10.50 -11.44 11.29
C ILE A 167 -9.23 -11.42 10.44
N THR A 168 -8.45 -10.34 10.55
CA THR A 168 -7.23 -10.09 9.79
C THR A 168 -6.12 -9.57 10.69
N LEU A 169 -4.87 -9.90 10.36
CA LEU A 169 -3.74 -9.06 10.79
C LEU A 169 -3.80 -7.83 9.88
N ASP A 170 -4.04 -6.67 10.48
CA ASP A 170 -4.30 -5.43 9.76
C ASP A 170 -3.01 -4.62 9.51
N CYS A 171 -2.08 -4.67 10.46
CA CYS A 171 -0.74 -4.14 10.30
C CYS A 171 0.28 -4.78 11.26
N GLY A 172 1.57 -4.59 10.97
CA GLY A 172 2.66 -5.06 11.84
C GLY A 172 4.02 -4.44 11.53
N THR A 173 4.87 -4.35 12.56
CA THR A 173 6.23 -3.78 12.52
C THR A 173 7.16 -4.47 13.51
N ILE A 174 8.46 -4.48 13.21
CA ILE A 174 9.48 -5.19 14.01
C ILE A 174 10.31 -4.16 14.77
N LYS A 175 10.16 -4.16 16.10
CA LYS A 175 10.85 -3.23 17.00
C LYS A 175 12.02 -3.92 17.71
N ASN A 176 13.09 -3.16 17.94
CA ASN A 176 14.28 -3.60 18.66
C ASN A 176 14.33 -2.91 20.03
N GLN A 177 14.48 -3.67 21.11
CA GLN A 177 14.61 -3.15 22.47
C GLN A 177 15.85 -3.77 23.12
N GLY A 178 16.97 -3.06 23.03
CA GLY A 178 18.29 -3.63 23.34
C GLY A 178 18.56 -4.84 22.45
N ASN A 179 18.89 -5.99 23.08
CA ASN A 179 19.18 -7.24 22.37
C ASN A 179 17.91 -8.05 21.99
N ARG A 180 16.71 -7.59 22.33
CA ARG A 180 15.45 -8.28 21.96
C ARG A 180 14.86 -7.69 20.68
N ARG A 181 14.40 -8.56 19.77
CA ARG A 181 13.51 -8.18 18.66
C ARG A 181 12.10 -8.69 18.95
N TYR A 182 11.09 -7.89 18.66
CA TYR A 182 9.70 -8.32 18.71
C TYR A 182 8.91 -7.78 17.52
N LEU A 183 7.93 -8.54 17.06
CA LEU A 183 6.91 -8.07 16.13
C LEU A 183 5.78 -7.46 16.96
N ASN A 184 5.53 -6.16 16.84
CA ASN A 184 4.28 -5.56 17.30
C ASN A 184 3.28 -5.56 16.14
N PHE A 185 2.06 -6.05 16.36
CA PHE A 185 1.05 -6.21 15.31
C PHE A 185 -0.38 -6.02 15.83
N LEU A 186 -1.27 -5.60 14.92
CA LEU A 186 -2.67 -5.35 15.18
C LEU A 186 -3.55 -6.38 14.47
N ILE A 187 -4.41 -7.04 15.23
CA ILE A 187 -5.51 -7.82 14.70
C ILE A 187 -6.78 -6.97 14.73
N LEU A 188 -7.47 -6.92 13.59
CA LEU A 188 -8.81 -6.35 13.47
C LEU A 188 -9.83 -7.48 13.32
N VAL A 189 -10.85 -7.43 14.17
CA VAL A 189 -12.09 -8.20 14.06
C VAL A 189 -13.17 -7.24 13.59
N ARG A 190 -13.75 -7.49 12.41
CA ARG A 190 -14.83 -6.67 11.83
C ARG A 190 -15.95 -7.49 11.21
N ASN A 191 -17.05 -6.83 10.88
CA ASN A 191 -18.07 -7.34 9.97
C ASN A 191 -17.45 -7.68 8.60
N ASP A 192 -17.87 -8.78 7.97
CA ASP A 192 -17.29 -9.21 6.68
C ASP A 192 -17.77 -8.36 5.49
N ASN A 193 -18.79 -7.51 5.68
CA ASN A 193 -19.29 -6.53 4.70
C ASN A 193 -19.53 -7.10 3.29
N ARG A 194 -19.75 -8.41 3.18
CA ARG A 194 -19.66 -9.17 1.92
C ARG A 194 -20.60 -8.65 0.83
N GLU A 195 -21.78 -8.18 1.21
CA GLU A 195 -22.77 -7.62 0.29
C GLU A 195 -22.28 -6.30 -0.34
N ILE A 196 -21.57 -5.45 0.41
CA ILE A 196 -20.96 -4.22 -0.12
C ILE A 196 -19.85 -4.60 -1.10
N PHE A 197 -18.91 -5.46 -0.69
CA PHE A 197 -17.76 -5.81 -1.53
C PHE A 197 -18.14 -6.60 -2.78
N LEU A 198 -19.14 -7.48 -2.72
CA LEU A 198 -19.64 -8.20 -3.89
C LEU A 198 -20.29 -7.25 -4.90
N ASN A 199 -21.12 -6.31 -4.45
CA ASN A 199 -21.79 -5.35 -5.32
C ASN A 199 -20.81 -4.28 -5.87
N TYR A 200 -19.80 -3.89 -5.08
CA TYR A 200 -18.70 -3.03 -5.55
C TYR A 200 -17.83 -3.74 -6.60
N PHE A 201 -17.57 -5.04 -6.41
CA PHE A 201 -16.94 -5.89 -7.43
C PHE A 201 -17.80 -6.01 -8.70
N TYR A 202 -19.11 -6.18 -8.59
CA TYR A 202 -20.01 -6.22 -9.75
C TYR A 202 -20.05 -4.88 -10.51
N MET A 203 -20.10 -3.74 -9.81
CA MET A 203 -19.94 -2.42 -10.43
C MET A 203 -18.60 -2.30 -11.16
N THR A 204 -17.52 -2.72 -10.52
CA THR A 204 -16.16 -2.72 -11.10
C THR A 204 -16.09 -3.57 -12.38
N LEU A 205 -16.59 -4.81 -12.31
CA LEU A 205 -16.60 -5.77 -13.41
C LEU A 205 -17.47 -5.30 -14.58
N TYR A 206 -18.58 -4.62 -14.31
CA TYR A 206 -19.42 -3.98 -15.33
C TYR A 206 -18.62 -2.96 -16.17
N TYR A 207 -17.86 -2.06 -15.52
CA TYR A 207 -17.05 -1.08 -16.24
C TYR A 207 -15.84 -1.73 -16.93
N PHE A 208 -15.16 -2.67 -16.28
CA PHE A 208 -14.03 -3.40 -16.86
C PHE A 208 -14.43 -4.16 -18.14
N LEU A 209 -15.60 -4.80 -18.15
CA LEU A 209 -16.02 -5.64 -19.27
C LEU A 209 -16.49 -4.87 -20.50
N LYS A 210 -16.94 -3.61 -20.38
CA LYS A 210 -17.48 -2.80 -21.50
C LYS A 210 -16.59 -2.69 -22.74
N GLN A 211 -15.29 -2.85 -22.60
CA GLN A 211 -14.35 -2.86 -23.73
C GLN A 211 -14.46 -4.14 -24.61
N PHE A 212 -15.10 -5.20 -24.10
CA PHE A 212 -15.23 -6.51 -24.74
C PHE A 212 -16.65 -6.72 -25.31
N LYS A 213 -16.82 -6.44 -26.61
CA LYS A 213 -18.10 -6.49 -27.33
C LYS A 213 -18.79 -7.87 -27.39
N ALA A 214 -18.13 -8.95 -26.99
CA ALA A 214 -18.65 -10.32 -27.07
C ALA A 214 -19.25 -10.84 -25.74
N VAL A 215 -19.21 -10.04 -24.66
CA VAL A 215 -19.89 -10.38 -23.39
C VAL A 215 -21.42 -10.25 -23.59
N PRO A 216 -22.24 -11.28 -23.28
CA PRO A 216 -23.69 -11.23 -23.48
C PRO A 216 -24.38 -10.18 -22.62
N ASP A 217 -25.44 -9.57 -23.14
CA ASP A 217 -26.24 -8.56 -22.43
C ASP A 217 -26.75 -9.07 -21.07
N LYS A 218 -27.20 -10.34 -21.01
CA LYS A 218 -27.61 -10.99 -19.76
C LYS A 218 -26.53 -11.06 -18.68
N TYR A 219 -25.25 -11.03 -19.06
CA TYR A 219 -24.14 -10.94 -18.10
C TYR A 219 -23.93 -9.48 -17.64
N TYR A 220 -24.19 -8.48 -18.49
CA TYR A 220 -24.22 -7.09 -18.06
C TYR A 220 -25.42 -6.75 -17.17
N GLU A 221 -26.59 -7.38 -17.39
CA GLU A 221 -27.81 -7.21 -16.58
C GLU A 221 -27.56 -7.55 -15.10
N SER A 222 -26.98 -8.70 -14.77
CA SER A 222 -26.70 -9.08 -13.38
C SER A 222 -25.66 -8.18 -12.70
N LEU A 223 -24.69 -7.66 -13.47
CA LEU A 223 -23.73 -6.69 -12.95
C LEU A 223 -24.34 -5.28 -12.75
N LEU A 224 -25.35 -4.92 -13.56
CA LEU A 224 -26.15 -3.71 -13.39
C LEU A 224 -27.04 -3.79 -12.15
N GLU A 225 -27.70 -4.92 -11.92
CA GLU A 225 -28.44 -5.20 -10.68
C GLU A 225 -27.54 -5.02 -9.45
N GLY A 226 -26.34 -5.61 -9.48
CA GLY A 226 -25.33 -5.42 -8.44
C GLY A 226 -24.93 -3.95 -8.23
N ARG A 227 -24.74 -3.19 -9.30
CA ARG A 227 -24.41 -1.75 -9.23
C ARG A 227 -25.53 -0.93 -8.60
N GLU A 228 -26.79 -1.10 -9.02
CA GLU A 228 -27.89 -0.33 -8.42
C GLU A 228 -28.17 -0.78 -6.98
N LYS A 229 -27.96 -2.06 -6.66
CA LYS A 229 -27.99 -2.56 -5.28
C LYS A 229 -26.91 -1.92 -4.40
N LEU A 230 -25.70 -1.66 -4.92
CA LEU A 230 -24.67 -0.88 -4.22
C LEU A 230 -25.15 0.56 -3.91
N TYR A 231 -25.72 1.25 -4.90
CA TYR A 231 -26.29 2.60 -4.68
C TYR A 231 -27.41 2.59 -3.65
N GLN A 232 -28.27 1.57 -3.64
CA GLN A 232 -29.32 1.43 -2.63
C GLN A 232 -28.72 1.25 -1.23
N ILE A 233 -27.76 0.34 -1.05
CA ILE A 233 -27.06 0.13 0.24
C ILE A 233 -26.38 1.41 0.73
N ALA A 234 -25.78 2.18 -0.19
CA ALA A 234 -25.16 3.46 0.15
C ALA A 234 -26.17 4.50 0.64
N LEU A 235 -27.33 4.60 -0.02
CA LEU A 235 -28.44 5.48 0.40
C LEU A 235 -29.04 5.03 1.75
N ASP A 236 -29.29 3.73 1.92
CA ASP A 236 -29.86 3.14 3.13
C ASP A 236 -28.99 3.39 4.37
N GLN A 237 -27.65 3.32 4.22
CA GLN A 237 -26.71 3.50 5.32
C GLN A 237 -26.33 4.96 5.60
N TYR A 238 -26.46 5.86 4.63
CA TYR A 238 -25.93 7.23 4.68
C TYR A 238 -26.28 7.98 5.97
N SER A 239 -27.52 7.87 6.44
CA SER A 239 -28.02 8.57 7.64
C SER A 239 -27.37 8.13 8.95
N THR A 240 -26.77 6.94 9.01
CA THR A 240 -26.11 6.39 10.23
C THR A 240 -24.58 6.43 10.15
N VAL A 241 -24.00 6.88 9.03
CA VAL A 241 -22.54 6.89 8.82
C VAL A 241 -21.79 7.76 9.84
N LYS A 242 -22.39 8.86 10.31
CA LYS A 242 -21.73 9.81 11.25
C LYS A 242 -21.23 9.15 12.54
N GLU A 243 -21.95 8.15 13.04
CA GLU A 243 -21.56 7.37 14.23
C GLU A 243 -20.37 6.45 13.92
N ARG A 244 -20.37 5.83 12.73
CA ARG A 244 -19.31 4.93 12.25
C ARG A 244 -18.03 5.67 11.85
N LEU A 245 -18.13 6.95 11.46
CA LEU A 245 -16.99 7.76 11.00
C LEU A 245 -15.93 7.96 12.10
N ALA A 246 -16.34 8.13 13.37
CA ALA A 246 -15.40 8.22 14.48
C ALA A 246 -14.57 6.93 14.63
N ASN A 247 -15.23 5.77 14.47
CA ASN A 247 -14.61 4.44 14.58
C ASN A 247 -13.58 4.20 13.46
N LEU A 248 -13.90 4.64 12.24
CA LEU A 248 -13.01 4.60 11.07
C LEU A 248 -11.72 5.43 11.29
N LEU A 249 -11.86 6.65 11.78
CA LEU A 249 -10.72 7.56 12.00
C LEU A 249 -9.88 7.16 13.23
N TYR A 250 -10.50 6.54 14.23
CA TYR A 250 -9.81 5.92 15.35
C TYR A 250 -9.01 4.67 14.93
N TYR A 251 -9.56 3.84 14.04
CA TYR A 251 -8.83 2.74 13.39
C TYR A 251 -7.57 3.24 12.68
N PHE A 252 -7.66 4.31 11.87
CA PHE A 252 -6.48 4.90 11.23
C PHE A 252 -5.47 5.46 12.23
N TYR A 253 -5.92 6.18 13.26
CA TYR A 253 -5.04 6.66 14.33
C TYR A 253 -4.25 5.52 14.98
N LYS A 254 -4.91 4.39 15.28
CA LYS A 254 -4.28 3.20 15.85
C LYS A 254 -3.28 2.55 14.89
N LYS A 255 -3.65 2.39 13.63
CA LYS A 255 -2.79 1.82 12.57
C LYS A 255 -1.52 2.66 12.37
N CYS A 256 -1.66 3.99 12.30
CA CYS A 256 -0.55 4.94 12.21
C CYS A 256 0.33 4.93 13.48
N LYS A 257 -0.28 4.91 14.68
CA LYS A 257 0.44 4.85 15.96
C LYS A 257 1.30 3.60 16.08
N LEU A 258 0.79 2.43 15.69
CA LEU A 258 1.52 1.18 15.75
C LEU A 258 2.78 1.22 14.88
N LEU A 259 2.58 1.61 13.62
CA LEU A 259 3.60 1.68 12.57
C LEU A 259 4.51 2.92 12.69
N GLU A 260 4.24 3.82 13.64
CA GLU A 260 4.93 5.12 13.81
C GLU A 260 5.06 5.90 12.48
N ASN A 261 4.05 5.75 11.61
CA ASN A 261 4.09 6.19 10.23
C ASN A 261 2.73 6.69 9.72
N PHE A 262 2.72 7.81 8.97
CA PHE A 262 1.50 8.43 8.47
C PHE A 262 0.94 7.77 7.19
N CYS A 263 1.68 6.88 6.53
CA CYS A 263 1.26 6.20 5.27
C CYS A 263 -0.18 5.66 5.26
N PRO A 264 -0.71 5.00 6.31
CA PRO A 264 -2.08 4.48 6.30
C PRO A 264 -3.18 5.53 6.14
N LEU A 265 -2.88 6.81 6.37
CA LEU A 265 -3.78 7.95 6.18
C LEU A 265 -3.56 8.71 4.86
N LEU A 266 -2.50 8.44 4.08
CA LEU A 266 -2.15 9.28 2.92
C LEU A 266 -3.24 9.33 1.85
N ASP A 267 -3.60 8.19 1.27
CA ASP A 267 -4.60 8.18 0.20
C ASP A 267 -6.02 8.49 0.72
N PHE A 268 -6.31 8.23 2.00
CA PHE A 268 -7.56 8.65 2.65
C PHE A 268 -7.63 10.18 2.83
N LEU A 269 -6.51 10.81 3.25
CA LEU A 269 -6.37 12.26 3.33
C LEU A 269 -6.59 12.92 1.97
N ASN A 270 -5.95 12.40 0.92
CA ASN A 270 -6.15 12.89 -0.45
C ASN A 270 -7.59 12.64 -0.94
N PHE A 271 -8.19 11.47 -0.68
CA PHE A 271 -9.57 11.15 -1.06
C PHE A 271 -10.53 12.21 -0.56
N VAL A 272 -10.45 12.55 0.73
CA VAL A 272 -11.25 13.60 1.35
C VAL A 272 -10.88 14.96 0.76
N CYS A 273 -9.61 15.35 0.79
CA CYS A 273 -9.20 16.72 0.53
C CYS A 273 -9.40 17.17 -0.92
N SER A 274 -9.14 16.30 -1.90
CA SER A 274 -9.44 16.55 -3.33
C SER A 274 -10.93 16.79 -3.58
N ARG A 275 -11.80 16.08 -2.84
CA ARG A 275 -13.26 16.23 -2.93
C ARG A 275 -13.77 17.45 -2.16
N VAL A 276 -13.02 17.97 -1.18
CA VAL A 276 -13.28 19.31 -0.60
C VAL A 276 -12.86 20.43 -1.57
N GLU A 277 -11.87 20.23 -2.43
CA GLU A 277 -11.52 21.20 -3.49
C GLU A 277 -12.58 21.28 -4.60
N ASP A 278 -13.32 20.20 -4.84
CA ASP A 278 -14.55 20.19 -5.66
C ASP A 278 -15.77 20.85 -4.96
N SER A 279 -15.61 21.33 -3.72
CA SER A 279 -16.67 21.96 -2.92
C SER A 279 -16.63 23.49 -2.97
N ILE A 280 -17.70 24.14 -2.53
CA ILE A 280 -17.77 25.61 -2.42
C ILE A 280 -17.02 26.16 -1.19
N PHE A 281 -16.22 25.34 -0.48
CA PHE A 281 -15.60 25.67 0.81
C PHE A 281 -14.08 25.51 0.81
N SER A 282 -13.39 26.38 1.56
CA SER A 282 -11.95 26.26 1.84
C SER A 282 -11.68 25.22 2.94
N LYS A 283 -10.77 24.26 2.65
CA LYS A 283 -10.25 23.28 3.62
C LYS A 283 -9.78 23.97 4.92
N GLN A 284 -8.95 25.01 4.79
CA GLN A 284 -8.40 25.73 5.94
C GLN A 284 -9.47 26.49 6.73
N ASP A 285 -10.50 27.03 6.08
CA ASP A 285 -11.52 27.82 6.79
C ASP A 285 -12.47 26.94 7.58
N ILE A 286 -12.76 25.72 7.08
CA ILE A 286 -13.46 24.69 7.86
C ILE A 286 -12.60 24.29 9.06
N ILE A 287 -11.32 23.94 8.84
CA ILE A 287 -10.43 23.51 9.94
C ILE A 287 -10.25 24.61 11.00
N ARG A 288 -10.17 25.89 10.60
CA ARG A 288 -10.11 27.01 11.56
C ARG A 288 -11.41 27.09 12.37
N LYS A 289 -12.54 27.34 11.70
CA LYS A 289 -13.82 27.71 12.34
C LYS A 289 -14.52 26.55 13.06
N GLU A 290 -14.41 25.35 12.52
CA GLU A 290 -15.20 24.18 12.96
C GLU A 290 -14.36 23.21 13.80
N PHE A 291 -13.03 23.34 13.81
CA PHE A 291 -12.13 22.51 14.63
C PHE A 291 -11.24 23.36 15.56
N LEU A 292 -10.30 24.16 15.02
CA LEU A 292 -9.27 24.83 15.83
C LEU A 292 -9.83 25.91 16.76
N ASP A 293 -10.92 26.59 16.40
CA ASP A 293 -11.54 27.61 17.26
C ASP A 293 -12.16 27.02 18.54
N ASN A 294 -12.44 25.71 18.58
CA ASN A 294 -12.88 24.99 19.78
C ASN A 294 -11.76 24.65 20.78
N PHE A 295 -10.50 25.00 20.49
CA PHE A 295 -9.36 24.77 21.37
C PHE A 295 -8.80 26.09 21.94
N GLU A 296 -8.45 26.09 23.23
CA GLU A 296 -7.72 27.18 23.91
C GLU A 296 -6.22 27.23 23.54
N TYR A 297 -5.87 26.80 22.33
CA TYR A 297 -4.51 26.87 21.81
C TYR A 297 -4.12 28.29 21.41
N THR A 298 -2.83 28.59 21.53
CA THR A 298 -2.22 29.83 21.06
C THR A 298 -2.35 30.00 19.54
N ILE A 299 -2.27 31.23 19.03
CA ILE A 299 -2.36 31.52 17.60
C ILE A 299 -1.21 30.82 16.85
N GLU A 300 -0.07 30.70 17.49
CA GLU A 300 1.14 30.03 17.01
C GLU A 300 0.88 28.53 16.86
N LYS A 301 0.30 27.88 17.89
CA LYS A 301 -0.03 26.44 17.89
C LYS A 301 -1.18 26.10 16.93
N LYS A 302 -2.18 26.98 16.78
CA LYS A 302 -3.23 26.83 15.74
C LYS A 302 -2.63 26.97 14.33
N SER A 303 -1.73 27.92 14.12
CA SER A 303 -1.05 28.13 12.83
C SER A 303 -0.08 27.00 12.47
N SER A 304 0.59 26.43 13.46
CA SER A 304 1.46 25.27 13.31
C SER A 304 0.70 24.04 12.84
N LEU A 305 -0.45 23.73 13.45
CA LEU A 305 -1.35 22.66 13.01
C LEU A 305 -1.79 22.84 11.54
N ILE A 306 -2.07 24.06 11.08
CA ILE A 306 -2.38 24.33 9.66
C ILE A 306 -1.17 24.06 8.75
N ARG A 307 0.05 24.51 9.13
CA ARG A 307 1.27 24.23 8.33
C ARG A 307 1.55 22.73 8.19
N ILE A 308 1.31 21.97 9.25
CA ILE A 308 1.45 20.50 9.24
C ILE A 308 0.37 19.86 8.36
N PHE A 309 -0.89 20.30 8.46
CA PHE A 309 -1.96 19.85 7.56
C PHE A 309 -1.65 20.16 6.09
N ASP A 310 -1.26 21.39 5.76
CA ASP A 310 -0.91 21.81 4.38
C ASP A 310 0.24 20.98 3.79
N PHE A 311 1.23 20.58 4.60
CA PHE A 311 2.31 19.70 4.17
C PHE A 311 1.79 18.30 3.83
N LEU A 312 0.98 17.72 4.72
CA LEU A 312 0.40 16.38 4.55
C LEU A 312 -0.55 16.31 3.36
N ASP A 313 -1.44 17.30 3.21
CA ASP A 313 -2.37 17.48 2.09
C ASP A 313 -1.60 17.47 0.76
N ARG A 314 -0.67 18.42 0.56
CA ARG A 314 0.13 18.53 -0.67
C ARG A 314 0.95 17.28 -1.01
N LYS A 315 1.59 16.65 -0.01
CA LYS A 315 2.40 15.45 -0.24
C LYS A 315 1.53 14.20 -0.42
N SER A 316 0.30 14.17 0.11
CA SER A 316 -0.69 13.13 -0.18
C SER A 316 -1.19 13.20 -1.62
N THR A 317 -1.56 14.37 -2.14
CA THR A 317 -1.97 14.52 -3.55
C THR A 317 -0.86 14.15 -4.53
N LEU A 318 0.40 14.52 -4.23
CA LEU A 318 1.56 14.06 -5.01
C LEU A 318 1.69 12.53 -4.99
N TYR A 319 1.50 11.90 -3.82
CA TYR A 319 1.58 10.46 -3.67
C TYR A 319 0.47 9.72 -4.43
N SER A 320 -0.79 10.12 -4.23
CA SER A 320 -1.96 9.56 -4.90
C SER A 320 -1.88 9.71 -6.42
N THR A 321 -1.30 10.82 -6.92
CA THR A 321 -1.04 11.02 -8.36
C THR A 321 -0.13 9.93 -8.94
N PHE A 322 0.90 9.52 -8.20
CA PHE A 322 1.76 8.40 -8.61
C PHE A 322 1.03 7.05 -8.44
N GLN A 323 0.24 6.85 -7.37
CA GLN A 323 -0.54 5.61 -7.16
C GLN A 323 -1.59 5.37 -8.23
N ALA A 324 -2.37 6.39 -8.62
CA ALA A 324 -3.39 6.30 -9.67
C ALA A 324 -2.82 5.85 -11.04
N ASN A 325 -1.51 6.01 -11.24
CA ASN A 325 -0.80 5.58 -12.44
C ASN A 325 -0.13 4.20 -12.31
N ASN A 326 -0.19 3.55 -11.14
CA ASN A 326 0.45 2.26 -10.82
C ASN A 326 -0.32 1.04 -11.38
N LEU A 327 -0.95 1.19 -12.54
CA LEU A 327 -1.83 0.20 -13.18
C LEU A 327 -1.04 -1.04 -13.69
N PRO A 328 -1.66 -2.22 -13.86
CA PRO A 328 -0.95 -3.50 -14.01
C PRO A 328 -0.17 -3.66 -15.33
N SER A 329 -0.56 -2.97 -16.40
CA SER A 329 0.09 -3.20 -17.69
C SER A 329 1.53 -2.68 -17.70
N GLN A 330 2.45 -3.42 -18.33
CA GLN A 330 3.86 -3.01 -18.45
C GLN A 330 4.04 -1.63 -19.10
N LYS A 331 3.13 -1.22 -20.00
CA LYS A 331 3.07 0.14 -20.56
C LYS A 331 2.68 1.17 -19.50
N SER A 332 1.70 0.86 -18.65
CA SER A 332 1.29 1.74 -17.54
C SER A 332 2.42 1.89 -16.52
N GLN A 333 3.06 0.80 -16.14
CA GLN A 333 4.24 0.82 -15.26
C GLN A 333 5.38 1.67 -15.85
N PHE A 334 5.61 1.63 -17.16
CA PHE A 334 6.58 2.50 -17.81
C PHE A 334 6.13 3.97 -17.88
N ASN A 335 4.85 4.24 -18.11
CA ASN A 335 4.30 5.60 -18.02
C ASN A 335 4.44 6.18 -16.60
N LEU A 336 4.21 5.38 -15.55
CA LEU A 336 4.45 5.77 -14.15
C LEU A 336 5.93 6.10 -13.92
N PHE A 337 6.86 5.23 -14.36
CA PHE A 337 8.29 5.52 -14.26
C PHE A 337 8.64 6.85 -14.94
N LEU A 338 8.15 7.08 -16.17
CA LEU A 338 8.36 8.33 -16.91
C LEU A 338 7.72 9.54 -16.20
N LEU A 339 6.56 9.38 -15.56
CA LEU A 339 5.89 10.43 -14.79
C LEU A 339 6.72 10.84 -13.56
N ILE A 340 7.19 9.86 -12.77
CA ILE A 340 8.09 10.09 -11.63
C ILE A 340 9.37 10.78 -12.11
N MET A 341 10.03 10.24 -13.14
CA MET A 341 11.28 10.82 -13.66
C MET A 341 11.07 12.24 -14.19
N LYS A 342 10.01 12.51 -14.95
CA LYS A 342 9.74 13.86 -15.47
C LYS A 342 9.38 14.85 -14.36
N TYR A 343 8.66 14.43 -13.31
CA TYR A 343 8.39 15.30 -12.15
C TYR A 343 9.70 15.75 -11.49
N PHE A 344 10.58 14.82 -11.11
CA PHE A 344 11.78 15.14 -10.35
C PHE A 344 12.90 15.78 -11.20
N PHE A 345 13.16 15.29 -12.42
CA PHE A 345 14.30 15.75 -13.22
C PHE A 345 14.05 17.04 -14.04
N ALA A 346 12.80 17.52 -14.14
CA ALA A 346 12.47 18.74 -14.88
C ALA A 346 13.20 19.99 -14.36
N SER A 347 13.47 20.06 -13.05
CA SER A 347 13.96 21.27 -12.37
C SER A 347 15.50 21.33 -12.21
N GLY A 348 16.24 20.35 -12.73
CA GLY A 348 17.71 20.35 -12.70
C GLY A 348 18.34 20.05 -11.32
N LEU A 349 19.67 20.13 -11.24
CA LEU A 349 20.43 19.72 -10.03
C LEU A 349 20.15 20.62 -8.82
N GLU A 350 20.02 21.92 -9.02
CA GLU A 350 19.81 22.88 -7.92
C GLU A 350 18.52 22.58 -7.14
N ALA A 351 17.45 22.20 -7.82
CA ALA A 351 16.21 21.78 -7.18
C ALA A 351 16.39 20.53 -6.29
N PHE A 352 17.30 19.62 -6.64
CA PHE A 352 17.65 18.47 -5.81
C PHE A 352 18.58 18.84 -4.63
N GLU A 353 19.48 19.81 -4.78
CA GLU A 353 20.42 20.15 -3.70
C GLU A 353 19.88 21.17 -2.67
N VAL A 354 18.95 22.05 -3.07
CA VAL A 354 18.41 23.13 -2.20
C VAL A 354 16.89 23.39 -2.34
N GLY A 355 16.17 22.71 -3.23
CA GLY A 355 14.74 22.96 -3.48
C GLY A 355 13.76 22.04 -2.73
N ASP A 356 12.49 22.46 -2.67
CA ASP A 356 11.38 21.75 -1.98
C ASP A 356 10.87 20.48 -2.71
N ILE A 357 11.52 20.09 -3.81
CA ILE A 357 11.11 18.94 -4.63
C ILE A 357 11.41 17.60 -3.92
N LEU A 358 12.54 17.54 -3.22
CA LEU A 358 12.92 16.42 -2.35
C LEU A 358 12.33 16.58 -0.96
N PHE A 359 12.42 15.53 -0.14
CA PHE A 359 12.09 15.60 1.28
C PHE A 359 13.32 16.03 2.09
N LEU A 360 14.50 15.51 1.73
CA LEU A 360 15.73 15.60 2.52
C LEU A 360 16.94 16.05 1.65
N PRO A 361 16.89 17.23 0.98
CA PRO A 361 17.90 17.64 -0.01
C PRO A 361 19.35 17.68 0.53
N ALA A 362 19.53 17.91 1.83
CA ALA A 362 20.84 17.81 2.49
C ALA A 362 21.45 16.39 2.42
N ILE A 363 20.61 15.34 2.46
CA ILE A 363 21.03 13.94 2.34
C ILE A 363 21.39 13.62 0.89
N PHE A 364 20.58 14.07 -0.09
CA PHE A 364 20.91 13.96 -1.52
C PHE A 364 22.30 14.58 -1.79
N ARG A 365 22.50 15.83 -1.35
CA ARG A 365 23.76 16.55 -1.47
C ARG A 365 24.93 15.83 -0.80
N LYS A 366 24.74 15.27 0.41
CA LYS A 366 25.77 14.47 1.09
C LYS A 366 26.15 13.23 0.28
N THR A 367 25.17 12.40 -0.08
CA THR A 367 25.37 11.13 -0.79
C THR A 367 26.00 11.36 -2.17
N LEU A 368 25.58 12.41 -2.89
CA LEU A 368 26.16 12.80 -4.17
C LEU A 368 27.65 13.19 -4.04
N ASN A 369 27.98 13.98 -3.02
CA ASN A 369 29.37 14.36 -2.74
C ASN A 369 30.23 13.18 -2.27
N GLU A 370 29.64 12.20 -1.56
CA GLU A 370 30.34 10.98 -1.16
C GLU A 370 30.57 9.98 -2.31
N TYR A 371 29.71 9.97 -3.33
CA TYR A 371 29.97 9.25 -4.58
C TYR A 371 31.04 9.97 -5.41
N ASN A 372 30.86 11.28 -5.67
CA ASN A 372 31.76 12.06 -6.52
C ASN A 372 33.22 12.09 -6.03
N LYS A 373 33.46 11.94 -4.71
CA LYS A 373 34.82 11.79 -4.14
C LYS A 373 35.50 10.45 -4.41
N LYS A 374 34.79 9.44 -4.92
CA LYS A 374 35.27 8.06 -5.13
C LYS A 374 35.46 7.70 -6.60
N VAL A 375 35.16 8.60 -7.54
CA VAL A 375 35.17 8.33 -8.98
C VAL A 375 36.08 9.30 -9.75
N ASP A 376 37.23 8.83 -10.20
CA ASP A 376 38.21 9.64 -10.95
C ASP A 376 37.67 10.11 -12.32
N ASN A 377 36.68 9.41 -12.88
CA ASN A 377 36.10 9.68 -14.18
C ASN A 377 34.59 9.42 -14.18
N GLY A 378 33.78 10.47 -14.26
CA GLY A 378 32.31 10.37 -14.32
C GLY A 378 31.55 11.12 -13.23
N VAL A 379 32.19 12.10 -12.57
CA VAL A 379 31.56 13.02 -11.60
C VAL A 379 30.19 13.49 -12.08
N ILE A 380 29.17 13.27 -11.25
CA ILE A 380 27.78 13.68 -11.50
C ILE A 380 27.63 15.15 -11.15
N GLY A 381 27.15 15.96 -12.10
CA GLY A 381 26.85 17.38 -11.90
C GLY A 381 25.67 17.86 -12.75
N SER A 382 25.45 19.18 -12.84
CA SER A 382 24.28 19.77 -13.52
C SER A 382 24.12 19.31 -14.97
N ASN A 383 25.22 19.12 -15.70
CA ASN A 383 25.20 18.54 -17.05
C ASN A 383 24.70 17.09 -17.06
N THR A 384 25.06 16.26 -16.06
CA THR A 384 24.57 14.88 -15.93
C THR A 384 23.06 14.83 -15.65
N ILE A 385 22.56 15.73 -14.79
CA ILE A 385 21.12 15.82 -14.49
C ILE A 385 20.33 16.33 -15.71
N ARG A 386 20.86 17.31 -16.45
CA ARG A 386 20.28 17.73 -17.75
C ARG A 386 20.32 16.60 -18.78
N ASP A 387 21.44 15.88 -18.88
CA ASP A 387 21.60 14.73 -19.75
C ASP A 387 20.54 13.65 -19.45
N ILE A 388 20.23 13.39 -18.17
CA ILE A 388 19.17 12.46 -17.77
C ILE A 388 17.78 12.97 -18.17
N ASN A 389 17.45 14.24 -17.90
CA ASN A 389 16.15 14.81 -18.27
C ASN A 389 15.92 14.76 -19.80
N GLU A 390 16.93 15.12 -20.59
CA GLU A 390 16.90 14.98 -22.04
C GLU A 390 16.71 13.51 -22.47
N PHE A 391 17.44 12.56 -21.87
CA PHE A 391 17.31 11.14 -22.16
C PHE A 391 15.91 10.60 -21.86
N ILE A 392 15.31 10.97 -20.71
CA ILE A 392 13.95 10.56 -20.32
C ILE A 392 12.90 11.03 -21.35
N ASN A 393 13.13 12.16 -22.01
CA ASN A 393 12.25 12.59 -23.11
C ASN A 393 12.39 11.70 -24.36
N PHE A 394 13.61 11.30 -24.77
CA PHE A 394 13.80 10.27 -25.81
C PHE A 394 13.24 8.90 -25.39
N PHE A 395 13.42 8.51 -24.13
CA PHE A 395 12.91 7.26 -23.56
C PHE A 395 11.37 7.22 -23.58
N SER A 396 10.69 8.36 -23.48
CA SER A 396 9.22 8.40 -23.61
C SER A 396 8.68 8.08 -25.01
N ILE A 397 9.52 8.12 -26.06
CA ILE A 397 9.15 7.77 -27.44
C ILE A 397 8.89 6.26 -27.60
N ILE A 398 9.56 5.41 -26.83
CA ILE A 398 9.47 3.94 -26.91
C ILE A 398 8.33 3.34 -26.04
N SER A 399 7.40 4.16 -25.55
CA SER A 399 6.36 3.77 -24.59
C SER A 399 5.27 2.81 -25.09
N ASN A 400 5.31 2.41 -26.37
CA ASN A 400 4.39 1.42 -26.95
C ASN A 400 5.04 0.04 -27.18
N ILE A 401 6.30 -0.15 -26.82
CA ILE A 401 7.08 -1.35 -27.14
C ILE A 401 6.91 -2.42 -26.06
N GLY A 402 6.72 -3.67 -26.48
CA GLY A 402 6.44 -4.79 -25.57
C GLY A 402 7.62 -5.15 -24.68
N GLU A 403 8.83 -5.14 -25.21
CA GLU A 403 10.01 -5.67 -24.51
C GLU A 403 10.78 -4.63 -23.65
N ILE A 404 10.12 -3.55 -23.22
CA ILE A 404 10.77 -2.47 -22.42
C ILE A 404 11.45 -2.98 -21.13
N ASN A 405 10.98 -4.08 -20.53
CA ASN A 405 11.63 -4.73 -19.38
C ASN A 405 13.05 -5.21 -19.69
N SER A 406 13.36 -5.62 -20.92
CA SER A 406 14.71 -6.06 -21.31
C SER A 406 15.70 -4.89 -21.31
N VAL A 407 15.25 -3.70 -21.71
CA VAL A 407 16.04 -2.46 -21.62
C VAL A 407 16.26 -2.06 -20.16
N PHE A 408 15.22 -2.14 -19.34
CA PHE A 408 15.31 -1.84 -17.90
C PHE A 408 16.27 -2.80 -17.19
N LYS A 409 16.31 -4.09 -17.55
CA LYS A 409 17.32 -5.03 -17.05
C LYS A 409 18.74 -4.64 -17.46
N LYS A 410 18.95 -4.18 -18.70
CA LYS A 410 20.29 -3.80 -19.19
C LYS A 410 20.81 -2.49 -18.59
N ILE A 411 19.93 -1.55 -18.22
CA ILE A 411 20.34 -0.26 -17.60
C ILE A 411 20.31 -0.34 -16.06
N PHE A 412 19.22 -0.83 -15.46
CA PHE A 412 18.95 -0.77 -14.01
C PHE A 412 19.02 -2.13 -13.30
N GLN A 413 19.33 -3.22 -14.01
CA GLN A 413 19.36 -4.60 -13.51
C GLN A 413 18.02 -5.12 -12.96
N LYS A 414 16.90 -4.45 -13.26
CA LYS A 414 15.57 -4.67 -12.68
C LYS A 414 14.48 -4.51 -13.74
N ASN A 415 13.28 -5.04 -13.50
CA ASN A 415 12.09 -4.74 -14.30
C ASN A 415 11.50 -3.36 -13.96
N VAL A 416 10.67 -2.79 -14.84
CA VAL A 416 10.08 -1.46 -14.62
C VAL A 416 9.19 -1.39 -13.37
N SER A 417 8.38 -2.42 -13.08
CA SER A 417 7.57 -2.44 -11.85
C SER A 417 8.43 -2.53 -10.60
N GLN A 418 9.54 -3.28 -10.63
CA GLN A 418 10.49 -3.32 -9.50
C GLN A 418 11.10 -1.95 -9.20
N MET A 419 11.32 -1.09 -10.21
CA MET A 419 11.74 0.29 -9.99
C MET A 419 10.65 1.10 -9.29
N ASN A 420 9.40 1.00 -9.75
CA ASN A 420 8.25 1.73 -9.19
C ASN A 420 7.96 1.34 -7.73
N TYR A 421 7.95 0.05 -7.39
CA TYR A 421 7.74 -0.39 -5.99
C TYR A 421 8.92 -0.04 -5.07
N ARG A 422 10.16 0.03 -5.58
CA ARG A 422 11.31 0.56 -4.81
C ARG A 422 11.19 2.07 -4.59
N PHE A 423 10.75 2.83 -5.62
CA PHE A 423 10.41 4.24 -5.48
C PHE A 423 9.37 4.47 -4.38
N PHE A 424 8.23 3.76 -4.40
CA PHE A 424 7.18 3.96 -3.39
C PHE A 424 7.67 3.70 -1.96
N ARG A 425 8.46 2.64 -1.71
CA ARG A 425 9.06 2.38 -0.39
C ARG A 425 10.02 3.50 0.04
N ALA A 426 10.91 3.95 -0.86
CA ALA A 426 11.88 5.00 -0.55
C ALA A 426 11.21 6.37 -0.34
N PHE A 427 10.18 6.70 -1.14
CA PHE A 427 9.35 7.89 -0.99
C PHE A 427 8.67 7.92 0.38
N LEU A 428 7.97 6.83 0.76
CA LEU A 428 7.26 6.74 2.04
C LEU A 428 8.19 6.90 3.25
N LYS A 429 9.37 6.26 3.22
CA LYS A 429 10.37 6.42 4.29
C LYS A 429 10.77 7.88 4.46
N SER A 430 11.10 8.54 3.36
CA SER A 430 11.63 9.92 3.35
C SER A 430 10.57 10.97 3.67
N PHE A 431 9.34 10.74 3.21
CA PHE A 431 8.16 11.47 3.63
C PHE A 431 7.97 11.39 5.15
N ASN A 432 8.02 10.20 5.74
CA ASN A 432 7.82 10.05 7.19
C ASN A 432 8.98 10.64 8.00
N THR A 433 10.24 10.46 7.56
CA THR A 433 11.40 11.15 8.14
C THR A 433 11.21 12.68 8.11
N LYS A 434 10.78 13.23 6.98
CA LYS A 434 10.55 14.69 6.85
C LYS A 434 9.34 15.19 7.63
N PHE A 435 8.32 14.35 7.81
CA PHE A 435 7.18 14.63 8.67
C PHE A 435 7.61 14.74 10.14
N LEU A 436 8.49 13.85 10.61
CA LEU A 436 9.08 13.94 11.96
C LEU A 436 9.98 15.19 12.10
N GLU A 437 10.86 15.48 11.13
CA GLU A 437 11.64 16.74 11.12
C GLU A 437 10.75 17.99 11.17
N LEU A 438 9.59 17.97 10.51
CA LEU A 438 8.64 19.08 10.55
C LEU A 438 8.01 19.24 11.94
N ILE A 439 7.65 18.14 12.60
CA ILE A 439 7.13 18.14 13.98
C ILE A 439 8.20 18.71 14.93
N ASP A 440 9.45 18.29 14.82
CA ASP A 440 10.55 18.77 15.67
C ASP A 440 10.88 20.25 15.42
N LYS A 441 10.87 20.69 14.16
CA LYS A 441 11.01 22.11 13.80
C LYS A 441 9.90 22.98 14.40
N GLU A 442 8.65 22.54 14.27
CA GLU A 442 7.49 23.24 14.80
C GLU A 442 7.48 23.25 16.33
N ASN A 443 7.90 22.16 16.97
CA ASN A 443 8.15 22.10 18.43
C ASN A 443 9.19 23.13 18.88
N GLY A 444 10.29 23.29 18.12
CA GLY A 444 11.30 24.32 18.39
C GLY A 444 10.70 25.72 18.43
N ILE A 445 9.92 26.09 17.41
CA ILE A 445 9.22 27.39 17.34
C ILE A 445 8.21 27.53 18.49
N LEU A 446 7.43 26.49 18.78
CA LEU A 446 6.40 26.56 19.83
C LEU A 446 6.98 26.68 21.25
N SER A 447 8.20 26.17 21.47
CA SER A 447 8.89 26.22 22.78
C SER A 447 9.19 27.63 23.29
N GLU A 448 9.18 28.64 22.41
CA GLU A 448 9.34 30.06 22.77
C GLU A 448 8.21 30.56 23.70
N ASN A 449 7.06 29.88 23.72
CA ASN A 449 5.93 30.21 24.58
C ASN A 449 5.56 29.00 25.46
N PRO A 450 5.79 29.06 26.80
CA PRO A 450 5.62 27.92 27.70
C PRO A 450 4.16 27.46 27.91
N LYS A 451 3.17 28.14 27.30
CA LYS A 451 1.79 27.63 27.22
C LYS A 451 1.62 26.55 26.15
N ASN A 452 2.59 26.38 25.25
CA ASN A 452 2.53 25.38 24.18
C ASN A 452 3.13 24.05 24.66
N GLU A 453 2.28 23.09 25.00
CA GLU A 453 2.72 21.69 25.07
C GLU A 453 3.30 21.24 23.72
N PRO A 454 4.44 20.54 23.68
CA PRO A 454 5.02 20.05 22.44
C PRO A 454 4.17 18.95 21.81
N TYR A 455 4.19 18.88 20.48
CA TYR A 455 3.65 17.76 19.74
C TYR A 455 4.55 16.52 19.86
N ASN A 456 3.92 15.37 19.68
CA ASN A 456 4.57 14.16 19.20
C ASN A 456 3.76 13.60 18.03
N PHE A 457 4.30 12.59 17.33
CA PHE A 457 3.64 11.93 16.20
C PHE A 457 2.17 11.56 16.48
N ASN A 458 1.88 10.95 17.63
CA ASN A 458 0.53 10.51 17.99
C ASN A 458 -0.44 11.68 18.17
N ILE A 459 0.01 12.79 18.78
CA ILE A 459 -0.80 14.01 18.95
C ILE A 459 -1.16 14.58 17.58
N ILE A 460 -0.21 14.64 16.63
CA ILE A 460 -0.50 15.14 15.28
C ILE A 460 -1.47 14.22 14.54
N VAL A 461 -1.27 12.88 14.58
CA VAL A 461 -2.20 11.95 13.92
C VAL A 461 -3.62 12.10 14.46
N ASP A 462 -3.81 12.21 15.78
CA ASP A 462 -5.12 12.47 16.39
C ASP A 462 -5.73 13.79 15.89
N HIS A 463 -4.96 14.87 15.81
CA HIS A 463 -5.44 16.14 15.28
C HIS A 463 -5.83 16.05 13.81
N ILE A 464 -5.03 15.40 12.96
CA ILE A 464 -5.33 15.26 11.53
C ILE A 464 -6.56 14.34 11.32
N SER A 465 -6.70 13.26 12.09
CA SER A 465 -7.93 12.45 12.10
C SER A 465 -9.17 13.26 12.49
N ARG A 466 -9.07 14.19 13.45
CA ARG A 466 -10.20 15.06 13.83
C ARG A 466 -10.48 16.16 12.80
N MET A 467 -9.47 16.72 12.15
CA MET A 467 -9.67 17.62 11.00
C MET A 467 -10.40 16.89 9.86
N LEU A 468 -10.02 15.64 9.58
CA LEU A 468 -10.70 14.78 8.61
C LEU A 468 -12.15 14.50 9.01
N TYR A 469 -12.44 14.21 10.29
CA TYR A 469 -13.82 14.10 10.78
C TYR A 469 -14.64 15.34 10.42
N VAL A 470 -14.12 16.53 10.75
CA VAL A 470 -14.82 17.80 10.56
C VAL A 470 -14.98 18.17 9.07
N LEU A 471 -13.98 17.90 8.23
CA LEU A 471 -14.09 18.05 6.77
C LEU A 471 -15.17 17.13 6.19
N ILE A 472 -15.17 15.84 6.57
CA ILE A 472 -16.16 14.86 6.09
C ILE A 472 -17.55 15.25 6.56
N ASP A 473 -17.71 15.60 7.84
CA ASP A 473 -19.00 15.98 8.42
C ASP A 473 -19.58 17.23 7.75
N LYS A 474 -18.77 18.28 7.57
CA LYS A 474 -19.21 19.56 7.03
C LYS A 474 -19.57 19.51 5.54
N ILE A 475 -18.86 18.70 4.76
CA ILE A 475 -19.04 18.62 3.30
C ILE A 475 -19.98 17.48 2.89
N PHE A 476 -19.86 16.30 3.51
CA PHE A 476 -20.53 15.09 3.04
C PHE A 476 -21.71 14.64 3.92
N LEU A 477 -21.79 15.03 5.20
CA LEU A 477 -22.80 14.52 6.16
C LEU A 477 -23.66 15.62 6.83
N LYS A 478 -23.52 16.87 6.35
CA LYS A 478 -24.17 18.07 6.91
C LYS A 478 -25.71 17.99 6.96
N SER A 479 -26.32 17.21 6.06
CA SER A 479 -27.70 16.78 6.14
C SER A 479 -27.75 15.26 6.17
N SER A 480 -28.76 14.68 6.82
CA SER A 480 -29.08 13.25 6.74
C SER A 480 -29.65 12.84 5.36
N ASN A 481 -29.90 13.80 4.47
CA ASN A 481 -30.26 13.59 3.07
C ASN A 481 -29.07 13.96 2.15
N PRO A 482 -28.57 13.03 1.30
CA PRO A 482 -27.42 13.30 0.44
C PRO A 482 -27.72 14.31 -0.69
N ASP A 483 -28.98 14.49 -1.09
CA ASP A 483 -29.36 15.53 -2.07
C ASP A 483 -29.29 16.96 -1.49
N ASP A 484 -29.26 17.12 -0.16
CA ASP A 484 -28.92 18.39 0.47
C ASP A 484 -27.41 18.59 0.53
N SER A 485 -26.65 17.56 0.90
CA SER A 485 -25.17 17.59 0.92
C SER A 485 -24.58 17.82 -0.48
N SER A 486 -25.28 17.41 -1.55
CA SER A 486 -25.01 17.79 -2.94
C SER A 486 -24.79 19.29 -3.13
N LYS A 487 -25.56 20.14 -2.43
CA LYS A 487 -25.52 21.60 -2.55
C LYS A 487 -24.23 22.23 -1.99
N ASN A 488 -23.36 21.43 -1.36
CA ASN A 488 -22.01 21.85 -0.94
C ASN A 488 -20.98 21.78 -2.10
N PHE A 489 -21.30 21.14 -3.22
CA PHE A 489 -20.35 20.90 -4.34
C PHE A 489 -20.55 21.86 -5.51
N ILE A 490 -19.46 22.09 -6.27
CA ILE A 490 -19.47 22.98 -7.45
C ILE A 490 -20.30 22.38 -8.60
N ASP A 491 -20.31 21.05 -8.73
CA ASP A 491 -21.11 20.31 -9.72
C ASP A 491 -22.13 19.36 -9.04
N PRO A 492 -23.24 19.89 -8.50
CA PRO A 492 -24.26 19.10 -7.81
C PRO A 492 -25.18 18.29 -8.75
N ARG A 493 -25.09 18.51 -10.08
CA ARG A 493 -26.00 17.90 -11.07
C ARG A 493 -25.32 16.87 -11.98
N GLY A 494 -24.00 16.93 -12.13
CA GLY A 494 -23.18 15.92 -12.79
C GLY A 494 -22.52 14.99 -11.77
N ARG A 495 -21.31 15.34 -11.33
CA ARG A 495 -20.45 14.47 -10.50
C ARG A 495 -21.02 14.23 -9.11
N TYR A 496 -21.59 15.24 -8.46
CA TYR A 496 -21.97 15.21 -7.03
C TYR A 496 -23.49 15.19 -6.78
N ILE A 497 -24.24 14.41 -7.57
CA ILE A 497 -25.64 14.05 -7.24
C ILE A 497 -25.72 13.20 -5.96
N GLY A 498 -26.85 13.22 -5.23
CA GLY A 498 -26.95 12.59 -3.91
C GLY A 498 -26.57 11.11 -3.87
N LYS A 499 -26.99 10.29 -4.85
CA LYS A 499 -26.59 8.87 -4.88
C LYS A 499 -25.07 8.66 -5.06
N ASN A 500 -24.38 9.58 -5.74
CA ASN A 500 -22.92 9.52 -5.86
C ASN A 500 -22.26 9.93 -4.55
N ILE A 501 -22.78 10.93 -3.85
CA ILE A 501 -22.29 11.32 -2.51
C ILE A 501 -22.47 10.19 -1.51
N ALA A 502 -23.65 9.56 -1.48
CA ALA A 502 -23.89 8.40 -0.63
C ALA A 502 -22.87 7.27 -0.91
N LEU A 503 -22.58 7.00 -2.19
CA LEU A 503 -21.55 6.03 -2.58
C LEU A 503 -20.13 6.46 -2.13
N ARG A 504 -19.72 7.72 -2.36
CA ARG A 504 -18.41 8.24 -1.89
C ARG A 504 -18.28 8.22 -0.36
N VAL A 505 -19.40 8.32 0.36
CA VAL A 505 -19.45 8.20 1.82
C VAL A 505 -19.38 6.74 2.29
N LEU A 506 -19.95 5.79 1.54
CA LEU A 506 -19.75 4.36 1.77
C LEU A 506 -18.30 3.92 1.50
N GLU A 507 -17.68 4.47 0.46
CA GLU A 507 -16.28 4.21 0.07
C GLU A 507 -15.26 4.62 1.13
N LEU A 508 -15.56 5.59 2.02
CA LEU A 508 -14.70 5.91 3.17
C LEU A 508 -14.36 4.67 4.00
N PHE A 509 -15.29 3.71 4.12
CA PHE A 509 -15.10 2.46 4.87
C PHE A 509 -14.35 1.38 4.07
N ILE A 510 -14.27 1.51 2.74
CA ILE A 510 -13.50 0.58 1.89
C ILE A 510 -12.00 0.74 2.13
N PHE A 511 -11.52 1.92 2.53
CA PHE A 511 -10.12 2.13 2.94
C PHE A 511 -9.68 1.27 4.14
N GLN A 512 -10.60 0.62 4.87
CA GLN A 512 -10.22 -0.36 5.90
C GLN A 512 -9.82 -1.74 5.34
N GLU A 513 -10.14 -2.05 4.07
CA GLU A 513 -9.55 -3.16 3.30
C GLU A 513 -8.41 -2.66 2.40
N PHE A 514 -8.60 -1.52 1.74
CA PHE A 514 -7.76 -1.00 0.66
C PHE A 514 -7.23 0.41 0.99
N ASN A 515 -6.21 0.50 1.84
CA ASN A 515 -5.67 1.76 2.36
C ASN A 515 -4.72 2.50 1.38
N TYR A 516 -5.07 2.53 0.11
CA TYR A 516 -4.36 3.15 -1.01
C TYR A 516 -5.36 3.77 -2.01
N SER A 517 -4.88 4.56 -2.98
CA SER A 517 -5.71 5.36 -3.91
C SER A 517 -6.94 4.63 -4.47
N ASP A 518 -8.10 5.30 -4.48
CA ASP A 518 -9.36 4.72 -4.98
C ASP A 518 -9.36 4.48 -6.49
N ASP A 519 -8.49 5.17 -7.24
CA ASP A 519 -8.30 4.99 -8.68
C ASP A 519 -7.77 3.60 -9.08
N ILE A 520 -7.11 2.86 -8.16
CA ILE A 520 -6.53 1.53 -8.43
C ILE A 520 -7.30 0.36 -7.79
N TRP A 521 -8.33 0.64 -6.97
CA TRP A 521 -9.23 -0.38 -6.46
C TRP A 521 -9.90 -1.21 -7.57
N PRO A 522 -10.29 -0.64 -8.74
CA PRO A 522 -10.91 -1.40 -9.82
C PRO A 522 -9.99 -2.52 -10.34
N GLU A 523 -8.77 -2.18 -10.78
CA GLU A 523 -7.78 -3.12 -11.28
C GLU A 523 -7.39 -4.16 -10.23
N LEU A 524 -7.26 -3.75 -8.96
CA LEU A 524 -6.92 -4.66 -7.87
C LEU A 524 -8.03 -5.69 -7.63
N LEU A 525 -9.30 -5.27 -7.54
CA LEU A 525 -10.44 -6.17 -7.37
C LEU A 525 -10.59 -7.15 -8.54
N ILE A 526 -10.35 -6.70 -9.77
CA ILE A 526 -10.33 -7.54 -10.97
C ILE A 526 -9.16 -8.55 -10.92
N SER A 527 -8.00 -8.15 -10.42
CA SER A 527 -6.79 -9.00 -10.30
C SER A 527 -6.88 -10.04 -9.18
N LEU A 528 -7.52 -9.69 -8.06
CA LEU A 528 -7.82 -10.62 -6.96
C LEU A 528 -8.80 -11.72 -7.39
N ASN A 529 -9.74 -11.39 -8.29
CA ASN A 529 -10.76 -12.32 -8.81
C ASN A 529 -10.44 -12.88 -10.21
N MET A 530 -9.23 -12.66 -10.72
CA MET A 530 -8.81 -13.00 -12.09
C MET A 530 -9.24 -14.41 -12.53
N ASP A 531 -9.01 -15.41 -11.69
CA ASP A 531 -9.22 -16.83 -12.02
C ASP A 531 -10.72 -17.18 -12.11
N ILE A 532 -11.57 -16.48 -11.36
CA ILE A 532 -13.03 -16.60 -11.44
C ILE A 532 -13.50 -15.96 -12.76
N ILE A 533 -13.09 -14.72 -13.03
CA ILE A 533 -13.47 -13.96 -14.23
C ILE A 533 -13.04 -14.71 -15.50
N LYS A 534 -11.79 -15.20 -15.57
CA LYS A 534 -11.28 -15.99 -16.69
C LYS A 534 -11.99 -17.32 -16.88
N LYS A 535 -12.42 -17.98 -15.80
CA LYS A 535 -13.18 -19.23 -15.84
C LYS A 535 -14.59 -19.00 -16.37
N ASP A 536 -15.30 -18.03 -15.81
CA ASP A 536 -16.70 -17.77 -16.11
C ASP A 536 -16.91 -17.25 -17.54
N LEU A 537 -15.94 -16.47 -18.05
CA LEU A 537 -15.96 -15.91 -19.41
C LEU A 537 -15.16 -16.72 -20.44
N LYS A 538 -14.60 -17.89 -20.08
CA LYS A 538 -13.68 -18.69 -20.93
C LYS A 538 -14.24 -19.00 -22.32
N ASN A 539 -15.55 -19.24 -22.41
CA ASN A 539 -16.25 -19.61 -23.64
C ASN A 539 -16.76 -18.37 -24.42
N THR A 540 -16.43 -17.17 -23.96
CA THR A 540 -17.02 -15.90 -24.40
C THR A 540 -15.93 -14.93 -24.85
N ILE A 541 -14.91 -14.71 -24.02
CA ILE A 541 -13.74 -13.88 -24.33
C ILE A 541 -12.46 -14.44 -23.70
N ILE A 542 -11.35 -14.33 -24.43
CA ILE A 542 -10.01 -14.51 -23.87
C ILE A 542 -9.55 -13.15 -23.36
N ILE A 543 -9.42 -12.99 -22.04
CA ILE A 543 -8.94 -11.75 -21.40
C ILE A 543 -7.42 -11.86 -21.20
N PRO A 544 -6.59 -11.05 -21.90
CA PRO A 544 -5.14 -11.12 -21.79
C PRO A 544 -4.61 -10.69 -20.41
N ASP A 545 -3.54 -11.33 -19.97
CA ASP A 545 -2.96 -11.18 -18.61
C ASP A 545 -2.53 -9.75 -18.26
N LYS A 546 -2.18 -8.93 -19.27
CA LYS A 546 -1.79 -7.51 -19.12
C LYS A 546 -2.80 -6.61 -18.40
N TYR A 547 -4.04 -7.07 -18.22
CA TYR A 547 -5.12 -6.37 -17.54
C TYR A 547 -5.19 -6.66 -16.03
N PHE A 548 -4.39 -7.59 -15.52
CA PHE A 548 -4.36 -8.00 -14.12
C PHE A 548 -2.96 -7.77 -13.54
N TYR A 549 -2.87 -7.39 -12.26
CA TYR A 549 -1.63 -7.43 -11.51
C TYR A 549 -1.14 -8.87 -11.39
N ASP A 550 0.16 -9.09 -11.53
CA ASP A 550 0.74 -10.38 -11.15
C ASP A 550 0.71 -10.56 -9.62
N ASP A 551 0.83 -11.81 -9.19
CA ASP A 551 0.74 -12.16 -7.77
C ASP A 551 1.91 -11.60 -6.92
N LYS A 552 3.02 -11.19 -7.55
CA LYS A 552 4.14 -10.49 -6.88
C LYS A 552 3.75 -9.05 -6.63
N ASP A 553 3.13 -8.40 -7.60
CA ASP A 553 2.66 -7.01 -7.50
C ASP A 553 1.51 -6.90 -6.49
N LEU A 554 0.52 -7.81 -6.50
CA LEU A 554 -0.49 -7.91 -5.43
C LEU A 554 0.13 -8.07 -4.03
N THR A 555 1.22 -8.82 -3.93
CA THR A 555 1.94 -9.02 -2.66
C THR A 555 2.77 -7.80 -2.27
N ARG A 556 3.35 -7.06 -3.24
CA ARG A 556 4.01 -5.77 -3.03
C ARG A 556 3.03 -4.68 -2.61
N PHE A 557 1.77 -4.73 -3.08
CA PHE A 557 0.72 -3.88 -2.52
C PHE A 557 0.56 -4.17 -1.03
N TYR A 558 0.17 -5.40 -0.67
CA TYR A 558 -0.09 -5.74 0.73
C TYR A 558 1.10 -5.42 1.67
N THR A 559 2.35 -5.72 1.27
CA THR A 559 3.53 -5.44 2.09
C THR A 559 3.96 -3.98 2.16
N THR A 560 3.57 -3.11 1.21
CA THR A 560 3.98 -1.69 1.23
C THR A 560 3.08 -0.82 2.11
N TYR A 561 1.77 -1.10 2.18
CA TYR A 561 0.80 -0.24 2.89
C TYR A 561 0.33 -0.77 4.25
N ASN A 562 0.43 -2.09 4.51
CA ASN A 562 -0.02 -2.68 5.78
C ASN A 562 1.13 -3.11 6.69
N LEU A 563 2.29 -3.45 6.13
CA LEU A 563 3.48 -3.84 6.90
C LEU A 563 4.52 -2.73 6.81
N GLN A 564 5.32 -2.50 7.86
CA GLN A 564 6.38 -1.48 7.87
C GLN A 564 7.63 -1.88 7.04
N SER A 565 7.41 -2.29 5.78
CA SER A 565 8.46 -2.87 4.92
C SER A 565 9.47 -1.84 4.39
N PHE A 566 9.22 -0.54 4.51
CA PHE A 566 10.10 0.51 4.01
C PHE A 566 11.23 0.92 4.98
N ASP A 567 11.23 0.50 6.25
CA ASP A 567 12.31 0.86 7.19
C ASP A 567 13.69 0.41 6.71
N SER A 568 13.75 -0.77 6.07
CA SER A 568 14.95 -1.33 5.43
C SER A 568 15.25 -0.77 4.03
N ALA A 569 14.37 0.07 3.47
CA ALA A 569 14.64 0.73 2.20
C ALA A 569 15.66 1.88 2.36
N PRO A 570 16.41 2.24 1.31
CA PRO A 570 17.12 3.52 1.28
C PRO A 570 16.12 4.70 1.36
N LEU A 571 16.60 5.87 1.75
CA LEU A 571 15.86 7.11 1.54
C LEU A 571 15.72 7.38 0.03
N PHE A 572 14.73 8.18 -0.36
CA PHE A 572 14.43 8.52 -1.74
C PHE A 572 15.60 9.28 -2.39
N GLU A 573 16.23 10.13 -1.60
CA GLU A 573 17.43 10.90 -1.94
C GLU A 573 18.67 10.02 -2.19
N GLU A 574 18.75 8.85 -1.53
CA GLU A 574 19.79 7.84 -1.77
C GLU A 574 19.40 6.93 -2.94
N TRP A 575 18.13 6.54 -3.02
CA TRP A 575 17.56 5.70 -4.08
C TRP A 575 17.72 6.37 -5.45
N ILE A 576 17.36 7.64 -5.59
CA ILE A 576 17.45 8.34 -6.89
C ILE A 576 18.91 8.46 -7.35
N ILE A 577 19.87 8.58 -6.44
CA ILE A 577 21.30 8.56 -6.80
C ILE A 577 21.72 7.14 -7.24
N ASN A 578 21.50 6.14 -6.38
CA ASN A 578 22.05 4.80 -6.54
C ASN A 578 21.33 3.93 -7.60
N GLU A 579 20.02 4.13 -7.79
CA GLU A 579 19.17 3.30 -8.65
C GLU A 579 18.78 3.99 -9.96
N ILE A 580 18.95 5.32 -10.09
CA ILE A 580 18.62 6.08 -11.31
C ILE A 580 19.84 6.82 -11.88
N ILE A 581 20.41 7.75 -11.12
CA ILE A 581 21.41 8.69 -11.65
C ILE A 581 22.72 7.99 -11.98
N ILE A 582 23.24 7.15 -11.07
CA ILE A 582 24.47 6.39 -11.29
C ILE A 582 24.33 5.44 -12.48
N PRO A 583 23.32 4.53 -12.55
CA PRO A 583 23.15 3.64 -13.71
C PRO A 583 22.99 4.35 -15.06
N LEU A 584 22.29 5.48 -15.11
CA LEU A 584 22.16 6.27 -16.35
C LEU A 584 23.48 6.96 -16.73
N ASN A 585 24.20 7.54 -15.77
CA ASN A 585 25.51 8.14 -15.99
C ASN A 585 26.53 7.10 -16.50
N GLU A 586 26.58 5.92 -15.88
CA GLU A 586 27.43 4.80 -16.30
C GLU A 586 27.06 4.31 -17.72
N PHE A 587 25.77 4.16 -18.02
CA PHE A 587 25.30 3.82 -19.38
C PHE A 587 25.69 4.89 -20.42
N PHE A 588 25.53 6.18 -20.11
CA PHE A 588 25.92 7.26 -21.01
C PHE A 588 27.44 7.30 -21.25
N LEU A 589 28.23 7.07 -20.20
CA LEU A 589 29.70 7.02 -20.26
C LEU A 589 30.19 5.76 -21.01
N LEU A 590 29.55 4.61 -20.83
CA LEU A 590 29.84 3.39 -21.56
C LEU A 590 29.63 3.60 -23.07
N ILE A 591 28.48 4.14 -23.48
CA ILE A 591 28.20 4.40 -24.89
C ILE A 591 29.17 5.46 -25.44
N ARG A 592 29.41 6.57 -24.73
CA ARG A 592 30.38 7.61 -25.11
C ARG A 592 31.81 7.07 -25.30
N LYS A 593 32.29 6.20 -24.41
CA LYS A 593 33.62 5.56 -24.51
C LYS A 593 33.70 4.47 -25.59
N SER A 594 32.56 3.95 -26.04
CA SER A 594 32.50 2.82 -26.98
C SER A 594 32.54 3.21 -28.47
N VAL A 595 32.33 4.50 -28.78
CA VAL A 595 32.31 5.07 -30.14
C VAL A 595 33.51 5.99 -30.36
N LYS A 596 33.98 6.09 -31.61
CA LYS A 596 35.07 7.00 -32.01
C LYS A 596 34.60 8.43 -32.27
N ASP A 597 33.34 8.59 -32.66
CA ASP A 597 32.77 9.84 -33.17
C ASP A 597 31.28 9.90 -32.83
N LEU A 598 30.90 10.81 -31.91
CA LEU A 598 29.53 10.98 -31.44
C LEU A 598 28.58 11.59 -32.48
N SER A 599 29.10 12.08 -33.62
CA SER A 599 28.25 12.49 -34.75
C SER A 599 27.79 11.31 -35.62
N ARG A 600 28.36 10.11 -35.44
CA ARG A 600 28.01 8.92 -36.22
C ARG A 600 26.88 8.14 -35.57
N LYS A 601 25.64 8.53 -35.86
CA LYS A 601 24.42 7.81 -35.43
C LYS A 601 24.52 6.30 -35.64
N ASP A 602 25.03 5.85 -36.80
CA ASP A 602 25.20 4.43 -37.13
C ASP A 602 26.19 3.69 -36.23
N GLU A 603 27.22 4.37 -35.71
CA GLU A 603 28.21 3.77 -34.79
C GLU A 603 27.60 3.66 -33.39
N ILE A 604 26.90 4.71 -32.93
CA ILE A 604 26.13 4.72 -31.68
C ILE A 604 25.04 3.63 -31.71
N TYR A 605 24.29 3.52 -32.80
CA TYR A 605 23.27 2.51 -33.03
C TYR A 605 23.84 1.10 -32.88
N LYS A 606 24.94 0.77 -33.58
CA LYS A 606 25.59 -0.55 -33.50
C LYS A 606 26.08 -0.88 -32.10
N LYS A 607 26.54 0.12 -31.33
CA LYS A 607 26.96 -0.07 -29.93
C LYS A 607 25.78 -0.25 -28.98
N LEU A 608 24.68 0.49 -29.17
CA LEU A 608 23.43 0.28 -28.42
C LEU A 608 22.86 -1.12 -28.67
N VAL A 609 22.75 -1.55 -29.93
CA VAL A 609 22.31 -2.90 -30.30
C VAL A 609 23.23 -3.96 -29.68
N SER A 610 24.56 -3.81 -29.79
CA SER A 610 25.52 -4.75 -29.22
C SER A 610 25.46 -4.83 -27.68
N PHE A 611 25.12 -3.74 -26.99
CA PHE A 611 24.97 -3.70 -25.54
C PHE A 611 23.64 -4.34 -25.10
N MET A 612 22.55 -4.01 -25.79
CA MET A 612 21.20 -4.47 -25.44
C MET A 612 20.98 -5.95 -25.80
N LEU A 613 21.52 -6.42 -26.94
CA LEU A 613 21.41 -7.82 -27.39
C LEU A 613 22.41 -8.79 -26.74
N ASN A 614 23.37 -8.31 -25.95
CA ASN A 614 24.28 -9.20 -25.23
C ASN A 614 23.46 -10.17 -24.35
N ASP A 615 23.83 -11.44 -24.30
CA ASP A 615 23.16 -12.48 -23.51
C ASP A 615 21.71 -12.83 -23.93
N ILE A 616 21.21 -12.34 -25.08
CA ILE A 616 19.86 -12.64 -25.60
C ILE A 616 19.90 -13.81 -26.60
N ASP A 617 18.96 -14.76 -26.50
CA ASP A 617 18.82 -15.87 -27.45
C ASP A 617 18.55 -15.35 -28.89
N PRO A 618 19.44 -15.62 -29.88
CA PRO A 618 19.26 -15.24 -31.28
C PRO A 618 17.97 -15.75 -31.93
N LYS A 619 17.30 -16.75 -31.35
CA LYS A 619 16.01 -17.26 -31.82
C LYS A 619 14.84 -16.31 -31.55
N ASN A 620 14.95 -15.41 -30.57
CA ASN A 620 13.86 -14.48 -30.22
C ASN A 620 13.82 -13.26 -31.16
N LYS A 621 13.48 -13.50 -32.43
CA LYS A 621 13.44 -12.49 -33.49
C LYS A 621 12.58 -11.26 -33.18
N LYS A 622 11.49 -11.43 -32.41
CA LYS A 622 10.64 -10.31 -31.97
C LYS A 622 11.38 -9.39 -31.01
N LEU A 623 12.00 -9.95 -29.96
CA LEU A 623 12.79 -9.20 -28.99
C LEU A 623 13.98 -8.48 -29.64
N ILE A 624 14.61 -9.11 -30.63
CA ILE A 624 15.67 -8.49 -31.43
C ILE A 624 15.12 -7.27 -32.19
N SER A 625 14.02 -7.42 -32.93
CA SER A 625 13.40 -6.32 -33.69
C SER A 625 12.94 -5.16 -32.80
N ASP A 626 12.35 -5.44 -31.63
CA ASP A 626 11.97 -4.42 -30.66
C ASP A 626 13.22 -3.66 -30.15
N ILE A 627 14.32 -4.38 -29.83
CA ILE A 627 15.58 -3.79 -29.34
C ILE A 627 16.32 -3.00 -30.42
N GLU A 628 16.31 -3.44 -31.67
CA GLU A 628 16.86 -2.68 -32.80
C GLU A 628 16.12 -1.36 -32.97
N PHE A 629 14.77 -1.36 -32.99
CA PHE A 629 13.98 -0.13 -33.03
C PHE A 629 14.27 0.79 -31.83
N ILE A 630 14.36 0.24 -30.61
CA ILE A 630 14.73 0.99 -29.40
C ILE A 630 16.10 1.66 -29.58
N SER A 631 17.10 0.90 -30.03
CA SER A 631 18.46 1.39 -30.22
C SER A 631 18.53 2.48 -31.29
N GLU A 632 17.75 2.37 -32.36
CA GLU A 632 17.63 3.38 -33.42
C GLU A 632 17.04 4.69 -32.89
N ARG A 633 16.01 4.62 -32.03
CA ARG A 633 15.41 5.81 -31.40
C ARG A 633 16.34 6.45 -30.37
N LEU A 634 17.00 5.64 -29.52
CA LEU A 634 17.88 6.16 -28.47
C LEU A 634 19.20 6.73 -29.03
N SER A 635 19.68 6.27 -30.19
CA SER A 635 20.91 6.82 -30.80
C SER A 635 20.89 8.34 -31.01
N GLN A 636 19.70 8.91 -31.25
CA GLN A 636 19.46 10.34 -31.47
C GLN A 636 19.78 11.23 -30.25
N PHE A 637 19.84 10.65 -29.05
CA PHE A 637 20.20 11.37 -27.82
C PHE A 637 21.66 11.85 -27.81
N TRP A 638 22.58 11.05 -28.34
CA TRP A 638 24.00 11.39 -28.40
C TRP A 638 24.32 12.31 -29.60
N GLU A 639 23.63 12.10 -30.73
CA GLU A 639 23.79 12.87 -31.98
C GLU A 639 23.57 14.39 -31.78
N ARG A 640 22.66 14.79 -30.88
CA ARG A 640 22.33 16.20 -30.62
C ARG A 640 23.32 16.95 -29.73
N LYS A 641 24.33 16.29 -29.16
CA LYS A 641 25.23 16.88 -28.15
C LYS A 641 26.52 17.42 -28.76
N LYS A 642 26.34 18.36 -29.70
CA LYS A 642 27.38 19.24 -30.22
C LYS A 642 27.53 20.48 -29.33
#